data_AF-A0A7U2F3U8-F1
#
_entry.id   AF-A0A7U2F3U8-F1
#
_cell.length_a   1.000
_cell.length_b   1.000
_cell.length_c   1.000
_cell.angle_alpha   90.00
_cell.angle_beta   90.00
_cell.angle_gamma   90.00
#
_symmetry.space_group_name_H-M   'P 1'
#
loop_
_entity.id
_entity.type
_entity.pdbx_description
1 polymer ?
#
loop_
_entity_poly.entity_id
_entity_poly.type
_entity_poly.pdbx_seq_one_letter_code
_entity_poly.pdbx_strand_id
1 'polypeptide(L)'
;MASWKIFPEPSGDVDVEYTPFLQSRKFFAVDDSGSTAGTVLRRERAFVDQFRTIYANRDDTISLWGSRCDSPTHSFEAISWRSQHGGTTPSQIFHDQGALNAIKRSDVWFLLTDGEIWEQDVHQLAKIAQDRDVLNIPLVFLITGSPGKSPGTANISVGISFFASSEDTLILFKEISTGRIYVIAGKGCFAALGGSAAAQNLESWDDLQLFGDETSFFKEYKKLEVQVIKAEFRPESAKGIALGTDWEERQHGPVRVDLDLLPKAGVLSKDDLCDLLADNTFDALSVAYKTRSRIAELRGFLQKQKIEQVAPKLEDVAGAGALITKMGDVKTTAQERVKLQERLRAAHAKNRDHYQKSTTDFIGSEQEIALKKRNQLVDGALRTLAAIEAAGFNAEILSRKSNRARRADVIETATTVDMMKLDLDAPAYKGFCQICCDEEVIMSICFKEMEADKVEDNTTDFALNFPLAAGASAKNVGLISSQNICFQCAVLSPSSRSIYHEPLTAVIPALKYDGSNKKYINEQLYLALTAKLATGAAGIAQLFMSILLELINTRAWAGSDMNEVQLSDNAYKEIRQRRETFEWMLNQLLKNTFTREDFKETGDWVRYPQALEWVAKDFETNGLASFAVTYPALGFNVLLELSSRVGKLTVEQAQRMRAAKVIHSIASKYLVDLQIALQNKLPDTQWKQKYLEVIYKDFNGTLTPKDQNKASLVTDSETFKQHLSGCIQEVDVEINDNTMRKIQLILYWLLFTQKGHCTAQTFFTRMRDAEPLATTVLSVQSPLPALAHYDTLLSIFASHNAHLINAKLTACHVSAVVPFANPFGASVLHCGACDFKFTNVTKANQMSEKNVQKLRHERAKHLIAVFGLASRFEKSTTGLPERTSPPTSLHFNLHMSIVREWEGLSTELRKEVVTDERAKEDFVGAVRKRLCSEGRGNIHQDDLDKDTRALLPSFFRILKRALEGEGKKEMEVWDFEFDRDKGGVGEKARWELEMGMADGVKVGDGEALEEWEFA
;
A
#
# COMPACT_ATOMS: atom_id res chain seq x y z
N MET A 1 3.38 37.80 -30.86
CA MET A 1 3.43 37.44 -29.43
C MET A 1 3.00 35.99 -29.29
N ALA A 2 3.67 35.21 -28.44
CA ALA A 2 3.37 33.79 -28.31
C ALA A 2 2.06 33.57 -27.54
N SER A 3 1.16 32.74 -28.07
CA SER A 3 -0.21 32.55 -27.55
C SER A 3 -0.29 31.90 -26.17
N TRP A 4 0.80 31.30 -25.69
CA TRP A 4 0.87 30.64 -24.38
C TRP A 4 1.32 31.56 -23.23
N LYS A 5 1.76 32.79 -23.54
CA LYS A 5 2.09 33.83 -22.55
C LYS A 5 0.84 34.69 -22.30
N ILE A 6 0.38 34.73 -21.05
CA ILE A 6 -0.79 35.52 -20.63
C ILE A 6 -0.28 36.76 -19.89
N PHE A 7 -0.54 37.94 -20.45
CA PHE A 7 -0.26 39.22 -19.81
C PHE A 7 -1.53 39.66 -19.07
N PRO A 8 -1.49 39.88 -17.75
CA PRO A 8 -2.61 40.45 -17.02
C PRO A 8 -3.00 41.79 -17.64
N GLU A 9 -4.28 42.04 -17.84
CA GLU A 9 -4.73 43.39 -18.19
C GLU A 9 -4.34 44.33 -17.03
N PRO A 10 -3.81 45.53 -17.30
CA PRO A 10 -3.58 46.50 -16.24
C PRO A 10 -4.93 46.77 -15.56
N SER A 11 -5.08 46.33 -14.31
CA SER A 11 -6.26 46.59 -13.50
C SER A 11 -6.46 48.10 -13.44
N GLY A 12 -7.43 48.62 -14.18
CA GLY A 12 -7.84 50.02 -14.04
C GLY A 12 -8.27 50.25 -12.60
N ASP A 13 -7.81 51.34 -11.96
CA ASP A 13 -8.13 51.85 -10.62
C ASP A 13 -9.21 51.10 -9.79
N VAL A 14 -9.00 49.84 -9.44
CA VAL A 14 -9.77 49.15 -8.40
C VAL A 14 -8.93 49.23 -7.13
N ASP A 15 -9.39 50.04 -6.17
CA ASP A 15 -8.74 50.20 -4.87
C ASP A 15 -8.80 48.86 -4.11
N VAL A 16 -7.71 48.09 -4.12
CA VAL A 16 -7.61 46.80 -3.40
C VAL A 16 -7.40 47.06 -1.92
N GLU A 17 -8.31 46.59 -1.07
CA GLU A 17 -8.17 46.73 0.39
C GLU A 17 -7.47 45.52 1.02
N TYR A 18 -6.53 45.82 1.93
CA TYR A 18 -5.75 44.84 2.67
C TYR A 18 -6.14 44.81 4.15
N THR A 19 -5.89 43.68 4.81
CA THR A 19 -6.04 43.51 6.27
C THR A 19 -4.81 42.83 6.87
N PRO A 20 -4.42 43.14 8.13
CA PRO A 20 -3.35 42.42 8.80
C PRO A 20 -3.67 40.92 8.92
N PHE A 21 -2.72 40.05 8.57
CA PHE A 21 -2.87 38.59 8.56
C PHE A 21 -3.46 38.05 9.87
N LEU A 22 -2.96 38.51 11.02
CA LEU A 22 -3.42 38.03 12.33
C LEU A 22 -4.88 38.38 12.60
N GLN A 23 -5.38 39.51 12.08
CA GLN A 23 -6.76 40.00 12.30
C GLN A 23 -7.75 39.60 11.20
N SER A 24 -7.26 38.96 10.15
CA SER A 24 -8.03 38.53 8.98
C SER A 24 -9.15 37.54 9.34
N ARG A 25 -10.14 37.38 8.46
CA ARG A 25 -11.18 36.34 8.56
C ARG A 25 -10.63 35.00 8.09
N LYS A 26 -10.73 33.97 8.94
CA LYS A 26 -10.04 32.69 8.77
C LYS A 26 -11.04 31.55 8.62
N PHE A 27 -10.71 30.61 7.73
CA PHE A 27 -11.34 29.30 7.71
C PHE A 27 -10.31 28.23 8.11
N PHE A 28 -10.63 27.39 9.10
CA PHE A 28 -9.78 26.28 9.53
C PHE A 28 -10.33 24.94 9.04
N ALA A 29 -9.62 24.26 8.14
CA ALA A 29 -9.86 22.87 7.78
C ALA A 29 -8.91 21.97 8.58
N VAL A 30 -9.45 21.21 9.54
CA VAL A 30 -8.63 20.38 10.43
C VAL A 30 -8.89 18.89 10.25
N ASP A 31 -7.81 18.13 10.09
CA ASP A 31 -7.84 16.70 9.82
C ASP A 31 -8.24 15.89 11.06
N ASP A 32 -9.42 15.29 11.03
CA ASP A 32 -9.96 14.37 12.05
C ASP A 32 -10.00 12.93 11.49
N SER A 33 -9.10 12.60 10.57
CA SER A 33 -8.89 11.23 10.10
C SER A 33 -8.28 10.34 11.20
N GLY A 34 -8.26 9.04 10.95
CA GLY A 34 -7.70 8.05 11.87
C GLY A 34 -6.18 8.17 12.07
N SER A 35 -5.45 8.83 11.15
CA SER A 35 -4.00 8.99 11.27
C SER A 35 -3.63 10.06 12.30
N THR A 36 -4.49 11.06 12.51
CA THR A 36 -4.26 12.15 13.47
C THR A 36 -4.52 11.76 14.93
N ALA A 37 -4.96 10.53 15.20
CA ALA A 37 -5.34 10.08 16.53
C ALA A 37 -4.23 10.27 17.57
N GLY A 38 -4.59 10.85 18.72
CA GLY A 38 -3.68 11.02 19.86
C GLY A 38 -2.99 12.38 19.87
N THR A 39 -1.66 12.41 19.72
CA THR A 39 -0.88 13.64 19.95
C THR A 39 -0.93 14.63 18.78
N VAL A 40 -1.08 14.14 17.54
CA VAL A 40 -1.23 14.99 16.34
C VAL A 40 -2.45 15.90 16.49
N LEU A 41 -3.65 15.32 16.65
CA LEU A 41 -4.90 16.06 16.82
C LEU A 41 -4.84 17.06 17.98
N ARG A 42 -4.16 16.70 19.08
CA ARG A 42 -3.94 17.62 20.22
C ARG A 42 -3.10 18.83 19.84
N ARG A 43 -2.07 18.67 19.00
CA ARG A 43 -1.20 19.77 18.56
C ARG A 43 -1.89 20.64 17.52
N GLU A 44 -2.63 20.07 16.60
CA GLU A 44 -3.44 20.83 15.63
C GLU A 44 -4.49 21.68 16.34
N ARG A 45 -5.24 21.07 17.26
CA ARG A 45 -6.20 21.79 18.11
C ARG A 45 -5.54 22.91 18.89
N ALA A 46 -4.38 22.67 19.51
CA ALA A 46 -3.67 23.71 20.26
C ALA A 46 -3.31 24.92 19.40
N PHE A 47 -2.95 24.71 18.12
CA PHE A 47 -2.67 25.79 17.19
C PHE A 47 -3.91 26.66 16.93
N VAL A 48 -5.05 26.02 16.63
CA VAL A 48 -6.33 26.70 16.38
C VAL A 48 -6.82 27.44 17.63
N ASP A 49 -6.82 26.77 18.78
CA ASP A 49 -7.27 27.33 20.06
C ASP A 49 -6.44 28.56 20.44
N GLN A 50 -5.11 28.52 20.25
CA GLN A 50 -4.22 29.63 20.56
C GLN A 50 -4.40 30.81 19.60
N PHE A 51 -4.57 30.56 18.29
CA PHE A 51 -4.84 31.62 17.30
C PHE A 51 -6.15 32.32 17.64
N ARG A 52 -7.22 31.56 17.91
CA ARG A 52 -8.53 32.11 18.26
C ARG A 52 -8.49 32.88 19.58
N THR A 53 -7.76 32.39 20.58
CA THR A 53 -7.68 33.05 21.89
C THR A 53 -7.04 34.43 21.81
N ILE A 54 -6.01 34.61 20.97
CA ILE A 54 -5.26 35.87 20.88
C ILE A 54 -5.81 36.79 19.79
N TYR A 55 -6.23 36.25 18.65
CA TYR A 55 -6.62 36.99 17.46
C TYR A 55 -7.94 36.50 16.85
N ALA A 56 -8.96 36.36 17.70
CA ALA A 56 -10.32 36.03 17.26
C ALA A 56 -10.85 37.04 16.22
N ASN A 57 -11.46 36.52 15.17
CA ASN A 57 -12.39 37.28 14.34
C ASN A 57 -13.78 36.64 14.45
N ARG A 58 -14.84 37.45 14.51
CA ARG A 58 -16.22 36.97 14.66
C ARG A 58 -16.68 36.09 13.49
N ASP A 59 -16.08 36.30 12.32
CA ASP A 59 -16.43 35.62 11.07
C ASP A 59 -15.51 34.39 10.84
N ASP A 60 -14.66 34.02 11.81
CA ASP A 60 -13.84 32.81 11.75
C ASP A 60 -14.74 31.56 11.76
N THR A 61 -14.37 30.57 10.95
CA THR A 61 -15.10 29.30 10.80
C THR A 61 -14.16 28.11 10.79
N ILE A 62 -14.69 26.93 11.10
CA ILE A 62 -13.92 25.68 11.15
C ILE A 62 -14.74 24.50 10.67
N SER A 63 -14.08 23.57 9.97
CA SER A 63 -14.59 22.27 9.57
C SER A 63 -13.59 21.17 9.92
N LEU A 64 -14.09 20.05 10.43
CA LEU A 64 -13.31 18.81 10.52
C LEU A 64 -13.43 18.03 9.22
N TRP A 65 -12.36 17.37 8.81
CA TRP A 65 -12.36 16.58 7.57
C TRP A 65 -11.61 15.25 7.70
N GLY A 66 -11.88 14.35 6.76
CA GLY A 66 -11.27 13.03 6.60
C GLY A 66 -11.79 12.40 5.30
N SER A 67 -12.41 11.22 5.35
CA SER A 67 -13.20 10.66 4.24
C SER A 67 -14.55 11.38 4.03
N ARG A 68 -14.92 12.28 4.93
CA ARG A 68 -16.04 13.22 4.82
C ARG A 68 -15.64 14.55 5.46
N CYS A 69 -16.28 15.65 5.07
CA CYS A 69 -16.05 16.97 5.67
C CYS A 69 -17.33 17.46 6.36
N ASP A 70 -17.18 17.99 7.57
CA ASP A 70 -18.27 18.62 8.30
C ASP A 70 -18.57 20.01 7.72
N SER A 71 -19.85 20.39 7.72
CA SER A 71 -20.23 21.76 7.37
C SER A 71 -19.61 22.76 8.36
N PRO A 72 -19.16 23.94 7.88
CA PRO A 72 -18.44 24.89 8.70
C PRO A 72 -19.29 25.44 9.85
N THR A 73 -18.66 25.63 11.00
CA THR A 73 -19.29 26.20 12.19
C THR A 73 -18.48 27.35 12.77
N HIS A 74 -19.17 28.29 13.43
CA HIS A 74 -18.57 29.35 14.26
C HIS A 74 -18.38 28.90 15.72
N SER A 75 -18.97 27.75 16.10
CA SER A 75 -18.97 27.23 17.48
C SER A 75 -17.83 26.24 17.69
N PHE A 76 -16.61 26.75 17.87
CA PHE A 76 -15.41 25.92 18.05
C PHE A 76 -15.49 25.03 19.31
N GLU A 77 -16.17 25.49 20.36
CA GLU A 77 -16.35 24.75 21.62
C GLU A 77 -17.24 23.52 21.47
N ALA A 78 -18.12 23.51 20.46
CA ALA A 78 -19.04 22.41 20.19
C ALA A 78 -18.38 21.27 19.39
N ILE A 79 -17.14 21.47 18.92
CA ILE A 79 -16.45 20.53 18.04
C ILE A 79 -15.90 19.35 18.83
N SER A 80 -16.17 18.15 18.32
CA SER A 80 -15.76 16.89 18.93
C SER A 80 -14.59 16.25 18.18
N TRP A 81 -13.38 16.67 18.55
CA TRP A 81 -12.09 16.15 18.10
C TRP A 81 -11.89 14.68 18.52
N ARG A 82 -12.14 13.71 17.64
CA ARG A 82 -12.15 12.27 17.98
C ARG A 82 -11.42 11.36 17.01
N SER A 83 -10.85 11.89 15.93
CA SER A 83 -10.25 11.12 14.83
C SER A 83 -11.22 10.10 14.25
N GLN A 84 -12.47 10.53 14.00
CA GLN A 84 -13.58 9.65 13.61
C GLN A 84 -14.05 9.85 12.15
N HIS A 85 -13.34 10.66 11.36
CA HIS A 85 -13.71 10.98 9.99
C HIS A 85 -13.16 10.01 8.94
N GLY A 86 -12.57 8.88 9.35
CA GLY A 86 -12.13 7.82 8.45
C GLY A 86 -10.71 8.03 7.93
N GLY A 87 -10.49 7.85 6.63
CA GLY A 87 -9.20 8.11 5.98
C GLY A 87 -8.93 9.59 5.71
N THR A 88 -7.91 9.88 4.91
CA THR A 88 -7.43 11.24 4.62
C THR A 88 -7.73 11.60 3.17
N THR A 89 -8.83 12.34 2.94
CA THR A 89 -9.28 12.69 1.58
C THR A 89 -9.62 14.19 1.50
N PRO A 90 -8.61 15.08 1.34
CA PRO A 90 -8.79 16.53 1.44
C PRO A 90 -9.70 17.11 0.35
N SER A 91 -9.87 16.42 -0.78
CA SER A 91 -10.83 16.81 -1.83
C SER A 91 -12.27 16.91 -1.30
N GLN A 92 -12.61 16.20 -0.22
CA GLN A 92 -13.92 16.28 0.43
C GLN A 92 -14.24 17.67 0.98
N ILE A 93 -13.22 18.48 1.33
CA ILE A 93 -13.41 19.88 1.76
C ILE A 93 -14.11 20.69 0.66
N PHE A 94 -13.76 20.44 -0.61
CA PHE A 94 -14.34 21.15 -1.75
C PHE A 94 -15.64 20.54 -2.27
N HIS A 95 -15.96 19.31 -1.85
CA HIS A 95 -17.25 18.68 -2.12
C HIS A 95 -18.34 19.17 -1.17
N ASP A 96 -17.99 19.58 0.05
CA ASP A 96 -18.93 20.27 0.93
C ASP A 96 -19.12 21.73 0.48
N GLN A 97 -20.34 22.06 0.05
CA GLN A 97 -20.65 23.40 -0.46
C GLN A 97 -20.55 24.47 0.63
N GLY A 98 -20.79 24.11 1.90
CA GLY A 98 -20.65 25.00 3.04
C GLY A 98 -19.18 25.42 3.23
N ALA A 99 -18.29 24.44 3.31
CA ALA A 99 -16.84 24.64 3.47
C ALA A 99 -16.27 25.41 2.28
N LEU A 100 -16.63 25.06 1.04
CA LEU A 100 -16.21 25.80 -0.16
C LEU A 100 -16.64 27.27 -0.12
N ASN A 101 -17.88 27.55 0.30
CA ASN A 101 -18.37 28.92 0.43
C ASN A 101 -17.65 29.68 1.57
N ALA A 102 -17.33 29.01 2.68
CA ALA A 102 -16.57 29.59 3.78
C ALA A 102 -15.14 29.95 3.36
N ILE A 103 -14.47 29.06 2.63
CA ILE A 103 -13.14 29.32 2.02
C ILE A 103 -13.20 30.55 1.12
N LYS A 104 -14.18 30.64 0.20
CA LYS A 104 -14.29 31.79 -0.71
C LYS A 104 -14.50 33.13 0.01
N ARG A 105 -15.15 33.11 1.17
CA ARG A 105 -15.42 34.29 2.00
C ARG A 105 -14.30 34.62 2.98
N SER A 106 -13.33 33.73 3.18
CA SER A 106 -12.22 33.99 4.08
C SER A 106 -11.13 34.80 3.38
N ASP A 107 -10.42 35.60 4.17
CA ASP A 107 -9.27 36.36 3.70
C ASP A 107 -8.05 35.43 3.57
N VAL A 108 -7.97 34.44 4.47
CA VAL A 108 -6.98 33.35 4.48
C VAL A 108 -7.67 32.06 4.94
N TRP A 109 -7.17 30.91 4.49
CA TRP A 109 -7.62 29.63 5.03
C TRP A 109 -6.45 28.76 5.47
N PHE A 110 -6.72 27.85 6.41
CA PHE A 110 -5.75 26.98 7.04
C PHE A 110 -6.09 25.53 6.75
N LEU A 111 -5.08 24.76 6.35
CA LEU A 111 -5.19 23.31 6.14
C LEU A 111 -4.24 22.61 7.11
N LEU A 112 -4.79 21.93 8.11
CA LEU A 112 -4.06 21.25 9.18
C LEU A 112 -4.18 19.74 9.00
N THR A 113 -3.05 19.03 9.05
CA THR A 113 -2.97 17.57 8.85
C THR A 113 -1.62 17.02 9.34
N ASP A 114 -1.47 15.70 9.44
CA ASP A 114 -0.18 15.02 9.55
C ASP A 114 0.56 14.85 8.20
N GLY A 115 -0.09 15.23 7.10
CA GLY A 115 0.57 15.52 5.82
C GLY A 115 0.60 14.39 4.81
N GLU A 116 -0.10 13.27 5.05
CA GLU A 116 -0.05 12.08 4.18
C GLU A 116 -1.34 11.88 3.37
N ILE A 117 -1.25 12.06 2.05
CA ILE A 117 -2.24 11.55 1.08
C ILE A 117 -1.55 10.83 -0.07
N TRP A 118 -2.26 9.91 -0.71
CA TRP A 118 -1.75 9.18 -1.87
C TRP A 118 -1.63 10.11 -3.09
N GLU A 119 -0.71 9.79 -4.00
CA GLU A 119 -0.48 10.58 -5.22
C GLU A 119 -1.74 10.83 -6.05
N GLN A 120 -2.63 9.83 -6.16
CA GLN A 120 -3.92 9.99 -6.83
C GLN A 120 -4.79 11.07 -6.17
N ASP A 121 -4.78 11.15 -4.83
CA ASP A 121 -5.52 12.16 -4.07
C ASP A 121 -4.90 13.56 -4.26
N VAL A 122 -3.57 13.67 -4.40
CA VAL A 122 -2.87 14.93 -4.72
C VAL A 122 -3.35 15.50 -6.05
N HIS A 123 -3.43 14.65 -7.08
CA HIS A 123 -3.90 15.04 -8.41
C HIS A 123 -5.36 15.44 -8.42
N GLN A 124 -6.21 14.67 -7.73
CA GLN A 124 -7.62 14.99 -7.59
C GLN A 124 -7.82 16.33 -6.87
N LEU A 125 -7.05 16.57 -5.81
CA LEU A 125 -7.08 17.81 -5.04
C LEU A 125 -6.67 19.01 -5.89
N ALA A 126 -5.57 18.91 -6.65
CA ALA A 126 -5.11 19.97 -7.54
C ALA A 126 -6.14 20.34 -8.60
N LYS A 127 -6.76 19.32 -9.22
CA LYS A 127 -7.80 19.50 -10.23
C LYS A 127 -9.03 20.21 -9.66
N ILE A 128 -9.56 19.71 -8.54
CA ILE A 128 -10.77 20.29 -7.93
C ILE A 128 -10.49 21.71 -7.41
N ALA A 129 -9.32 21.95 -6.83
CA ALA A 129 -8.95 23.29 -6.36
C ALA A 129 -8.93 24.32 -7.51
N GLN A 130 -8.45 23.91 -8.69
CA GLN A 130 -8.48 24.72 -9.90
C GLN A 130 -9.92 24.93 -10.40
N ASP A 131 -10.71 23.84 -10.54
CA ASP A 131 -12.09 23.89 -11.05
C ASP A 131 -13.04 24.72 -10.15
N ARG A 132 -12.67 24.92 -8.89
CA ARG A 132 -13.50 25.62 -7.89
C ARG A 132 -13.02 27.03 -7.56
N ASP A 133 -11.96 27.52 -8.21
CA ASP A 133 -11.37 28.85 -8.00
C ASP A 133 -11.02 29.13 -6.53
N VAL A 134 -10.25 28.24 -5.91
CA VAL A 134 -9.74 28.42 -4.53
C VAL A 134 -8.24 28.70 -4.47
N LEU A 135 -7.54 28.64 -5.61
CA LEU A 135 -6.09 28.85 -5.71
C LEU A 135 -5.66 30.33 -5.60
N ASN A 136 -6.59 31.27 -5.73
CA ASN A 136 -6.33 32.70 -5.53
C ASN A 136 -6.54 33.14 -4.06
N ILE A 137 -6.79 32.20 -3.15
CA ILE A 137 -7.07 32.46 -1.73
C ILE A 137 -5.81 32.13 -0.92
N PRO A 138 -5.25 33.09 -0.15
CA PRO A 138 -4.09 32.84 0.69
C PRO A 138 -4.27 31.60 1.57
N LEU A 139 -3.29 30.69 1.54
CA LEU A 139 -3.33 29.42 2.28
C LEU A 139 -2.18 29.30 3.27
N VAL A 140 -2.49 28.86 4.49
CA VAL A 140 -1.51 28.39 5.47
C VAL A 140 -1.67 26.90 5.67
N PHE A 141 -0.65 26.14 5.30
CA PHE A 141 -0.60 24.70 5.45
C PHE A 141 0.25 24.32 6.66
N LEU A 142 -0.34 23.63 7.64
CA LEU A 142 0.32 23.22 8.88
C LEU A 142 0.41 21.69 8.95
N ILE A 143 1.63 21.19 8.91
CA ILE A 143 1.93 19.75 9.03
C ILE A 143 2.29 19.46 10.47
N THR A 144 1.61 18.50 11.10
CA THR A 144 1.89 18.09 12.48
C THR A 144 2.50 16.70 12.50
N GLY A 145 3.77 16.59 12.89
CA GLY A 145 4.52 15.35 12.76
C GLY A 145 5.69 15.22 13.72
N SER A 146 6.27 14.02 13.75
CA SER A 146 7.59 13.82 14.35
C SER A 146 8.66 14.25 13.32
N PRO A 147 9.62 15.10 13.69
CA PRO A 147 10.68 15.50 12.76
C PRO A 147 11.47 14.28 12.32
N GLY A 148 11.58 14.10 11.00
CA GLY A 148 12.48 13.12 10.39
C GLY A 148 13.94 13.55 10.50
N LYS A 149 14.82 12.89 9.72
CA LYS A 149 16.26 13.22 9.69
C LYS A 149 16.53 14.67 9.26
N SER A 150 15.71 15.20 8.37
CA SER A 150 15.80 16.57 7.86
C SER A 150 14.41 17.11 7.49
N PRO A 151 14.24 18.44 7.37
CA PRO A 151 13.01 19.03 6.90
C PRO A 151 12.54 18.50 5.54
N GLY A 152 13.48 18.16 4.65
CA GLY A 152 13.17 17.58 3.33
C GLY A 152 12.31 16.31 3.42
N THR A 153 12.52 15.50 4.47
CA THR A 153 11.76 14.26 4.68
C THR A 153 10.33 14.49 5.20
N ALA A 154 9.96 15.73 5.55
CA ALA A 154 8.59 16.05 5.95
C ALA A 154 7.64 15.90 4.74
N ASN A 155 6.56 15.16 4.94
CA ASN A 155 5.56 14.97 3.90
C ASN A 155 4.70 16.24 3.76
N ILE A 156 4.62 16.78 2.55
CA ILE A 156 3.84 18.00 2.25
C ILE A 156 2.77 17.75 1.19
N SER A 157 2.44 16.47 0.93
CA SER A 157 1.61 16.02 -0.19
C SER A 157 0.25 16.69 -0.28
N VAL A 158 -0.37 16.97 0.86
CA VAL A 158 -1.66 17.66 0.94
C VAL A 158 -1.58 19.13 0.51
N GLY A 159 -0.44 19.80 0.72
CA GLY A 159 -0.26 21.25 0.49
C GLY A 159 0.48 21.63 -0.79
N ILE A 160 1.26 20.72 -1.37
CA ILE A 160 2.15 21.03 -2.52
C ILE A 160 1.39 21.53 -3.75
N SER A 161 0.18 21.00 -4.00
CA SER A 161 -0.68 21.42 -5.12
C SER A 161 -1.05 22.90 -5.04
N PHE A 162 -1.26 23.42 -3.83
CA PHE A 162 -1.54 24.82 -3.57
C PHE A 162 -0.28 25.66 -3.66
N PHE A 163 0.83 25.21 -3.06
CA PHE A 163 2.09 25.94 -3.12
C PHE A 163 2.59 26.15 -4.56
N ALA A 164 2.38 25.16 -5.44
CA ALA A 164 2.76 25.23 -6.84
C ALA A 164 1.91 26.21 -7.67
N SER A 165 0.64 26.38 -7.31
CA SER A 165 -0.34 27.03 -8.17
C SER A 165 -0.88 28.35 -7.63
N SER A 166 -0.78 28.58 -6.32
CA SER A 166 -1.32 29.75 -5.64
C SER A 166 -0.27 30.85 -5.55
N GLU A 167 -0.71 32.10 -5.44
CA GLU A 167 0.19 33.25 -5.32
C GLU A 167 0.70 33.41 -3.88
N ASP A 168 -0.19 33.25 -2.90
CA ASP A 168 0.09 33.40 -1.47
C ASP A 168 -0.05 32.05 -0.75
N THR A 169 1.06 31.46 -0.32
CA THR A 169 1.03 30.20 0.44
C THR A 169 2.17 30.12 1.46
N LEU A 170 1.89 29.53 2.61
CA LEU A 170 2.84 29.26 3.68
C LEU A 170 2.80 27.78 4.07
N ILE A 171 3.96 27.16 4.24
CA ILE A 171 4.11 25.79 4.74
C ILE A 171 4.82 25.83 6.09
N LEU A 172 4.12 25.31 7.11
CA LEU A 172 4.58 25.21 8.49
C LEU A 172 4.69 23.74 8.90
N PHE A 173 5.66 23.43 9.74
CA PHE A 173 5.79 22.13 10.40
C PHE A 173 5.77 22.29 11.92
N LYS A 174 4.90 21.54 12.59
CA LYS A 174 4.74 21.54 14.04
C LYS A 174 5.15 20.20 14.63
N GLU A 175 6.20 20.24 15.45
CA GLU A 175 6.77 19.06 16.09
C GLU A 175 5.85 18.52 17.21
N ILE A 176 5.55 17.22 17.18
CA ILE A 176 4.66 16.57 18.16
C ILE A 176 5.22 16.62 19.59
N SER A 177 6.51 16.35 19.76
CA SER A 177 7.17 16.19 21.07
C SER A 177 7.23 17.52 21.83
N THR A 178 7.74 18.57 21.20
CA THR A 178 8.01 19.87 21.82
C THR A 178 6.89 20.89 21.58
N GLY A 179 6.17 20.80 20.45
CA GLY A 179 5.23 21.82 20.00
C GLY A 179 5.87 22.97 19.20
N ARG A 180 7.18 22.90 18.91
CA ARG A 180 7.91 23.89 18.11
C ARG A 180 7.36 23.99 16.69
N ILE A 181 7.45 25.19 16.11
CA ILE A 181 6.96 25.49 14.76
C ILE A 181 8.14 25.90 13.87
N TYR A 182 8.30 25.22 12.75
CA TYR A 182 9.30 25.49 11.72
C TYR A 182 8.61 26.05 10.47
N VAL A 183 9.21 27.06 9.84
CA VAL A 183 8.79 27.54 8.51
C VAL A 183 9.55 26.75 7.46
N ILE A 184 8.84 25.99 6.62
CA ILE A 184 9.44 25.23 5.51
C ILE A 184 9.54 26.07 4.24
N ALA A 185 8.48 26.83 3.93
CA ALA A 185 8.43 27.68 2.74
C ALA A 185 7.33 28.74 2.85
N GLY A 186 7.54 29.87 2.17
CA GLY A 186 6.56 30.95 2.01
C GLY A 186 6.58 31.48 0.58
N LYS A 187 5.45 32.04 0.10
CA LYS A 187 5.31 32.71 -1.19
C LYS A 187 4.35 33.90 -1.05
N GLY A 188 4.49 34.88 -1.93
CA GLY A 188 3.60 36.05 -1.99
C GLY A 188 3.71 36.89 -0.72
N CYS A 189 2.57 37.20 -0.10
CA CYS A 189 2.51 37.97 1.15
C CYS A 189 3.27 37.31 2.31
N PHE A 190 3.51 35.99 2.26
CA PHE A 190 4.23 35.26 3.31
C PHE A 190 5.75 35.20 3.12
N ALA A 191 6.28 35.74 2.03
CA ALA A 191 7.71 35.61 1.69
C ALA A 191 8.65 36.24 2.74
N ALA A 192 8.20 37.28 3.46
CA ALA A 192 8.98 37.99 4.47
C ALA A 192 9.32 37.15 5.72
N LEU A 193 8.66 36.01 5.91
CA LEU A 193 8.80 35.13 7.09
C LEU A 193 9.81 34.00 6.90
N GLY A 194 10.67 34.16 5.91
CA GLY A 194 11.48 33.07 5.39
C GLY A 194 10.79 32.43 4.19
N GLY A 195 11.43 32.57 3.03
CA GLY A 195 10.88 32.12 1.76
C GLY A 195 10.63 33.26 0.77
N SER A 196 11.63 34.10 0.47
CA SER A 196 11.64 34.61 -0.91
C SER A 196 11.68 33.40 -1.85
N ALA A 197 11.33 33.54 -3.13
CA ALA A 197 11.54 32.49 -4.14
C ALA A 197 12.96 31.87 -4.14
N ALA A 198 13.88 32.39 -3.31
CA ALA A 198 15.01 31.68 -2.77
C ALA A 198 14.75 30.60 -1.71
N ALA A 199 14.82 29.36 -2.17
CA ALA A 199 14.71 28.16 -1.36
C ALA A 199 15.60 28.14 -0.11
N GLN A 200 14.99 27.63 0.95
CA GLN A 200 15.61 27.33 2.23
C GLN A 200 16.41 26.03 2.15
N ASN A 201 17.48 25.92 2.94
CA ASN A 201 18.23 24.67 3.05
C ASN A 201 17.43 23.67 3.89
N LEU A 202 16.91 22.62 3.25
CA LEU A 202 16.10 21.59 3.93
C LEU A 202 16.94 20.41 4.45
N GLU A 203 18.27 20.58 4.57
CA GLU A 203 19.20 19.56 5.06
C GLU A 203 19.19 19.41 6.58
N SER A 204 18.96 20.51 7.30
CA SER A 204 18.87 20.52 8.75
C SER A 204 17.66 21.33 9.22
N TRP A 205 17.03 20.86 10.30
CA TRP A 205 15.99 21.61 10.99
C TRP A 205 16.53 22.91 11.62
N ASP A 206 17.83 22.98 11.88
CA ASP A 206 18.50 24.14 12.45
C ASP A 206 18.63 25.31 11.44
N ASP A 207 18.55 25.01 10.14
CA ASP A 207 18.65 26.02 9.08
C ASP A 207 17.30 26.73 8.84
N LEU A 208 16.22 26.21 9.42
CA LEU A 208 14.87 26.76 9.28
C LEU A 208 14.56 27.80 10.35
N GLN A 209 13.70 28.75 9.99
CA GLN A 209 13.16 29.67 10.97
C GLN A 209 12.29 28.91 11.97
N LEU A 210 12.72 28.94 13.24
CA LEU A 210 12.14 28.18 14.35
C LEU A 210 11.46 29.09 15.37
N PHE A 211 10.27 28.69 15.80
CA PHE A 211 9.53 29.31 16.88
C PHE A 211 9.26 28.29 18.00
N GLY A 212 9.40 28.74 19.25
CA GLY A 212 9.21 27.88 20.41
C GLY A 212 7.75 27.43 20.59
N ASP A 213 6.81 28.25 20.15
CA ASP A 213 5.36 28.09 20.29
C ASP A 213 4.61 29.04 19.34
N GLU A 214 3.28 28.99 19.36
CA GLU A 214 2.41 29.89 18.57
C GLU A 214 2.56 31.35 18.99
N THR A 215 2.82 31.63 20.27
CA THR A 215 2.92 33.01 20.79
C THR A 215 4.12 33.73 20.20
N SER A 216 5.27 33.06 20.15
CA SER A 216 6.50 33.54 19.52
C SER A 216 6.34 33.68 18.01
N PHE A 217 5.66 32.73 17.36
CA PHE A 217 5.30 32.82 15.94
C PHE A 217 4.45 34.06 15.62
N PHE A 218 3.34 34.28 16.35
CA PHE A 218 2.47 35.43 16.11
C PHE A 218 3.14 36.78 16.39
N LYS A 219 4.05 36.83 17.38
CA LYS A 219 4.80 38.06 17.69
C LYS A 219 5.67 38.50 16.52
N GLU A 220 6.29 37.56 15.81
CA GLU A 220 7.10 37.89 14.62
C GLU A 220 6.21 38.33 13.45
N TYR A 221 5.06 37.68 13.23
CA TYR A 221 4.08 38.13 12.22
C TYR A 221 3.59 39.55 12.45
N LYS A 222 3.32 39.91 13.71
CA LYS A 222 2.91 41.27 14.07
C LYS A 222 4.00 42.29 13.76
N LYS A 223 5.27 41.91 13.92
CA LYS A 223 6.44 42.77 13.64
C LYS A 223 6.69 42.94 12.14
N LEU A 224 6.43 41.91 11.33
CA LEU A 224 6.58 41.97 9.87
C LEU A 224 5.41 42.63 9.15
N GLU A 225 4.35 43.00 9.88
CA GLU A 225 3.17 43.71 9.37
C GLU A 225 2.54 43.06 8.11
N VAL A 226 2.56 41.73 8.04
CA VAL A 226 2.07 40.96 6.89
C VAL A 226 0.60 41.28 6.61
N GLN A 227 0.32 41.69 5.38
CA GLN A 227 -1.00 42.05 4.89
C GLN A 227 -1.54 40.97 3.95
N VAL A 228 -2.85 40.71 4.02
CA VAL A 228 -3.58 39.84 3.09
C VAL A 228 -4.74 40.61 2.45
N ILE A 229 -5.08 40.29 1.21
CA ILE A 229 -6.21 40.92 0.50
C ILE A 229 -7.52 40.47 1.14
N LYS A 230 -8.42 41.43 1.39
CA LYS A 230 -9.77 41.12 1.88
C LYS A 230 -10.57 40.39 0.80
N ALA A 231 -11.34 39.37 1.20
CA ALA A 231 -12.08 38.52 0.26
C ALA A 231 -12.98 39.28 -0.72
N GLU A 232 -13.64 40.37 -0.30
CA GLU A 232 -14.48 41.22 -1.15
C GLU A 232 -13.74 42.02 -2.23
N PHE A 233 -12.43 42.24 -2.10
CA PHE A 233 -11.60 42.99 -3.06
C PHE A 233 -10.67 42.08 -3.87
N ARG A 234 -10.79 40.75 -3.72
CA ARG A 234 -9.96 39.78 -4.42
C ARG A 234 -10.34 39.73 -5.91
N PRO A 235 -9.39 39.89 -6.85
CA PRO A 235 -9.68 39.78 -8.28
C PRO A 235 -10.11 38.37 -8.66
N GLU A 236 -10.90 38.25 -9.74
CA GLU A 236 -11.23 36.95 -10.32
C GLU A 236 -9.95 36.21 -10.74
N SER A 237 -9.99 34.88 -10.60
CA SER A 237 -8.84 34.00 -10.87
C SER A 237 -8.37 34.17 -12.33
N ALA A 238 -7.19 34.76 -12.52
CA ALA A 238 -6.60 34.89 -13.85
C ALA A 238 -6.14 33.52 -14.37
N LYS A 239 -6.42 33.22 -15.65
CA LYS A 239 -5.96 31.98 -16.29
C LYS A 239 -4.43 31.89 -16.31
N GLY A 240 -3.90 30.69 -16.09
CA GLY A 240 -2.47 30.38 -16.13
C GLY A 240 -1.76 30.45 -14.78
N ILE A 241 -0.52 29.97 -14.74
CA ILE A 241 0.30 29.93 -13.52
C ILE A 241 1.37 31.02 -13.53
N ALA A 242 1.71 31.54 -12.34
CA ALA A 242 2.87 32.39 -12.15
C ALA A 242 4.12 31.52 -11.89
N LEU A 243 5.21 31.79 -12.61
CA LEU A 243 6.47 31.06 -12.48
C LEU A 243 7.48 31.72 -11.52
N GLY A 244 7.08 32.80 -10.85
CA GLY A 244 7.88 33.51 -9.86
C GLY A 244 8.59 34.75 -10.40
N THR A 245 9.31 35.43 -9.51
CA THR A 245 9.93 36.75 -9.76
C THR A 245 10.97 36.71 -10.88
N ASP A 246 11.80 35.67 -10.95
CA ASP A 246 12.84 35.53 -11.98
C ASP A 246 12.28 35.47 -13.40
N TRP A 247 11.10 34.84 -13.54
CA TRP A 247 10.38 34.79 -14.80
C TRP A 247 9.84 36.18 -15.18
N GLU A 248 9.22 36.86 -14.23
CA GLU A 248 8.62 38.19 -14.44
C GLU A 248 9.69 39.24 -14.78
N GLU A 249 10.86 39.20 -14.14
CA GLU A 249 12.00 40.07 -14.46
C GLU A 249 12.48 39.88 -15.90
N ARG A 250 12.60 38.63 -16.37
CA ARG A 250 13.00 38.30 -17.75
C ARG A 250 11.95 38.68 -18.78
N GLN A 251 10.67 38.65 -18.41
CA GLN A 251 9.57 39.06 -19.28
C GLN A 251 9.19 40.55 -19.17
N HIS A 252 9.91 41.33 -18.36
CA HIS A 252 9.67 42.76 -18.11
C HIS A 252 8.27 43.08 -17.56
N GLY A 253 7.72 42.21 -16.70
CA GLY A 253 6.43 42.41 -16.06
C GLY A 253 5.75 41.10 -15.63
N PRO A 254 4.58 41.16 -14.97
CA PRO A 254 3.84 39.97 -14.58
C PRO A 254 3.36 39.23 -15.83
N VAL A 255 3.84 38.00 -16.03
CA VAL A 255 3.43 37.15 -17.16
C VAL A 255 3.12 35.76 -16.63
N ARG A 256 1.93 35.25 -16.94
CA ARG A 256 1.51 33.88 -16.59
C ARG A 256 1.70 32.95 -17.77
N VAL A 257 1.84 31.66 -17.48
CA VAL A 257 1.95 30.60 -18.50
C VAL A 257 0.66 29.79 -18.57
N ASP A 258 0.12 29.67 -19.78
CA ASP A 258 -1.00 28.79 -20.07
C ASP A 258 -0.50 27.34 -20.28
N LEU A 259 -0.87 26.46 -19.34
CA LEU A 259 -0.46 25.05 -19.36
C LEU A 259 -1.15 24.23 -20.47
N ASP A 260 -2.24 24.72 -21.07
CA ASP A 260 -2.97 24.03 -22.14
C ASP A 260 -2.48 24.42 -23.52
N LEU A 261 -1.91 25.62 -23.64
CA LEU A 261 -1.38 26.16 -24.90
C LEU A 261 0.13 25.93 -25.05
N LEU A 262 0.91 25.90 -23.97
CA LEU A 262 2.36 25.71 -24.03
C LEU A 262 2.78 24.42 -24.78
N PRO A 263 2.21 23.22 -24.49
CA PRO A 263 2.59 21.99 -25.20
C PRO A 263 2.26 22.01 -26.70
N LYS A 264 1.37 22.92 -27.13
CA LYS A 264 0.91 23.08 -28.51
C LYS A 264 1.76 24.10 -29.30
N ALA A 265 2.67 24.81 -28.66
CA ALA A 265 3.44 25.91 -29.25
C ALA A 265 4.49 25.47 -30.30
N GLY A 266 4.66 24.17 -30.56
CA GLY A 266 5.67 23.66 -31.50
C GLY A 266 7.10 23.87 -31.00
N VAL A 267 8.05 24.08 -31.90
CA VAL A 267 9.46 24.36 -31.56
C VAL A 267 9.61 25.82 -31.14
N LEU A 268 10.03 26.06 -29.89
CA LEU A 268 10.22 27.41 -29.36
C LEU A 268 11.43 28.11 -29.97
N SER A 269 11.34 29.44 -30.01
CA SER A 269 12.48 30.32 -30.29
C SER A 269 13.60 30.07 -29.27
N LYS A 270 14.84 30.43 -29.64
CA LYS A 270 16.00 30.24 -28.76
C LYS A 270 15.84 31.00 -27.44
N ASP A 271 15.33 32.22 -27.49
CA ASP A 271 15.21 33.09 -26.32
C ASP A 271 14.07 32.62 -25.40
N ASP A 272 12.91 32.27 -25.96
CA ASP A 272 11.79 31.70 -25.18
C ASP A 272 12.16 30.38 -24.51
N LEU A 273 12.95 29.54 -25.20
CA LEU A 273 13.43 28.29 -24.63
C LEU A 273 14.42 28.54 -23.48
N CYS A 274 15.35 29.50 -23.64
CA CYS A 274 16.30 29.85 -22.59
C CYS A 274 15.61 30.43 -21.34
N ASP A 275 14.56 31.25 -21.52
CA ASP A 275 13.84 31.86 -20.40
C ASP A 275 12.96 30.85 -19.65
N LEU A 276 12.26 29.99 -20.41
CA LEU A 276 11.39 28.96 -19.83
C LEU A 276 12.18 27.87 -19.11
N LEU A 277 13.38 27.53 -19.62
CA LEU A 277 14.26 26.51 -19.05
C LEU A 277 15.25 27.05 -18.01
N ALA A 278 15.09 28.29 -17.55
CA ALA A 278 15.86 28.81 -16.43
C ALA A 278 15.48 28.07 -15.14
N ASP A 279 16.47 27.75 -14.30
CA ASP A 279 16.33 26.85 -13.13
C ASP A 279 15.05 27.11 -12.31
N ASN A 280 14.88 28.30 -11.74
CA ASN A 280 13.73 28.62 -10.86
C ASN A 280 12.38 28.62 -11.63
N THR A 281 12.39 29.10 -12.87
CA THR A 281 11.21 29.14 -13.75
C THR A 281 10.75 27.73 -14.10
N PHE A 282 11.70 26.86 -14.44
CA PHE A 282 11.43 25.49 -14.89
C PHE A 282 11.02 24.58 -13.74
N ASP A 283 11.55 24.78 -12.54
CA ASP A 283 11.12 24.06 -11.34
C ASP A 283 9.65 24.35 -11.02
N ALA A 284 9.26 25.64 -11.00
CA ALA A 284 7.87 26.04 -10.78
C ALA A 284 6.92 25.44 -11.83
N LEU A 285 7.33 25.47 -13.10
CA LEU A 285 6.59 24.87 -14.21
C LEU A 285 6.43 23.35 -14.01
N SER A 286 7.52 22.67 -13.68
CA SER A 286 7.56 21.20 -13.53
C SER A 286 6.70 20.72 -12.37
N VAL A 287 6.74 21.39 -11.22
CA VAL A 287 5.88 21.07 -10.07
C VAL A 287 4.40 21.32 -10.41
N ALA A 288 4.09 22.36 -11.19
CA ALA A 288 2.72 22.63 -11.63
C ALA A 288 2.17 21.56 -12.60
N TYR A 289 2.99 21.02 -13.50
CA TYR A 289 2.62 19.88 -14.34
C TYR A 289 2.54 18.57 -13.54
N LYS A 290 3.43 18.35 -12.56
CA LYS A 290 3.42 17.17 -11.68
C LYS A 290 2.13 17.06 -10.89
N THR A 291 1.79 18.12 -10.16
CA THR A 291 0.61 18.15 -9.30
C THR A 291 -0.69 17.89 -10.07
N ARG A 292 -0.71 18.17 -11.39
CA ARG A 292 -1.84 17.93 -12.29
C ARG A 292 -1.81 16.59 -13.04
N SER A 293 -0.82 15.73 -12.80
CA SER A 293 -0.62 14.47 -13.54
C SER A 293 -0.39 14.70 -15.06
N ARG A 294 0.27 15.80 -15.42
CA ARG A 294 0.52 16.21 -16.82
C ARG A 294 2.00 16.26 -17.19
N ILE A 295 2.88 15.67 -16.37
CA ILE A 295 4.34 15.59 -16.66
C ILE A 295 4.60 14.98 -18.05
N ALA A 296 3.82 13.98 -18.47
CA ALA A 296 3.98 13.36 -19.78
C ALA A 296 3.83 14.36 -20.94
N GLU A 297 2.92 15.34 -20.81
CA GLU A 297 2.74 16.41 -21.80
C GLU A 297 3.96 17.34 -21.85
N LEU A 298 4.46 17.76 -20.68
CA LEU A 298 5.66 18.60 -20.59
C LEU A 298 6.89 17.85 -21.13
N ARG A 299 7.04 16.56 -20.83
CA ARG A 299 8.08 15.70 -21.39
C ARG A 299 7.99 15.62 -22.91
N GLY A 300 6.80 15.33 -23.44
CA GLY A 300 6.57 15.27 -24.88
C GLY A 300 6.86 16.62 -25.56
N PHE A 301 6.53 17.73 -24.91
CA PHE A 301 6.88 19.07 -25.37
C PHE A 301 8.40 19.30 -25.40
N LEU A 302 9.13 18.96 -24.33
CA LEU A 302 10.59 19.08 -24.27
C LEU A 302 11.28 18.19 -25.30
N GLN A 303 10.80 16.95 -25.49
CA GLN A 303 11.31 16.04 -26.52
C GLN A 303 11.15 16.62 -27.93
N LYS A 304 10.03 17.29 -28.22
CA LYS A 304 9.83 18.01 -29.49
C LYS A 304 10.78 19.19 -29.66
N GLN A 305 11.39 19.71 -28.59
CA GLN A 305 12.43 20.74 -28.69
C GLN A 305 13.80 20.18 -29.09
N LYS A 306 14.02 18.85 -29.01
CA LYS A 306 15.24 18.19 -29.49
C LYS A 306 15.30 18.20 -31.01
N ILE A 307 16.51 18.33 -31.53
CA ILE A 307 16.79 18.22 -32.96
C ILE A 307 17.58 16.93 -33.19
N GLU A 308 17.10 16.06 -34.10
CA GLU A 308 17.72 14.78 -34.45
C GLU A 308 19.08 15.03 -35.15
N GLN A 309 20.16 14.43 -34.63
CA GLN A 309 21.50 14.50 -35.23
C GLN A 309 21.67 13.34 -36.25
N VAL A 310 22.20 13.63 -37.43
CA VAL A 310 22.48 12.62 -38.48
C VAL A 310 23.79 11.90 -38.16
N ALA A 311 23.73 10.78 -37.44
CA ALA A 311 24.90 9.95 -37.14
C ALA A 311 25.10 8.81 -38.17
N PRO A 312 26.34 8.34 -38.39
CA PRO A 312 26.64 7.20 -39.26
C PRO A 312 26.00 5.91 -38.74
N LYS A 313 25.26 5.19 -39.59
CA LYS A 313 24.66 3.87 -39.28
C LYS A 313 25.42 2.76 -40.02
N LEU A 314 25.33 1.52 -39.51
CA LEU A 314 25.84 0.35 -40.23
C LEU A 314 24.89 0.05 -41.41
N GLU A 315 25.19 0.63 -42.57
CA GLU A 315 24.39 0.51 -43.78
C GLU A 315 24.78 -0.71 -44.63
N ASP A 316 23.82 -1.24 -45.39
CA ASP A 316 24.06 -2.34 -46.33
C ASP A 316 24.63 -1.84 -47.67
N VAL A 317 25.86 -1.34 -47.66
CA VAL A 317 26.51 -0.84 -48.88
C VAL A 317 26.97 -1.96 -49.83
N ALA A 318 27.03 -3.21 -49.36
CA ALA A 318 27.52 -4.37 -50.12
C ALA A 318 26.42 -5.41 -50.47
N GLY A 319 25.15 -5.15 -50.15
CA GLY A 319 24.01 -5.99 -50.54
C GLY A 319 23.87 -7.30 -49.76
N ALA A 320 24.29 -7.34 -48.49
CA ALA A 320 24.15 -8.47 -47.59
C ALA A 320 22.69 -8.91 -47.39
N GLY A 321 21.73 -7.98 -47.29
CA GLY A 321 20.31 -8.31 -47.10
C GLY A 321 19.72 -9.07 -48.29
N ALA A 322 20.10 -8.68 -49.51
CA ALA A 322 19.70 -9.40 -50.72
C ALA A 322 20.28 -10.83 -50.77
N LEU A 323 21.51 -11.02 -50.27
CA LEU A 323 22.13 -12.34 -50.16
C LEU A 323 21.41 -13.21 -49.11
N ILE A 324 21.04 -12.65 -47.96
CA ILE A 324 20.27 -13.34 -46.91
C ILE A 324 18.91 -13.78 -47.47
N THR A 325 18.20 -12.90 -48.18
CA THR A 325 16.91 -13.21 -48.85
C THR A 325 17.05 -14.40 -49.78
N LYS A 326 18.08 -14.40 -50.63
CA LYS A 326 18.30 -15.46 -51.62
C LYS A 326 18.64 -16.81 -50.99
N MET A 327 19.30 -16.82 -49.83
CA MET A 327 19.57 -18.05 -49.08
C MET A 327 18.31 -18.66 -48.43
N GLY A 328 17.28 -17.84 -48.20
CA GLY A 328 15.97 -18.29 -47.70
C GLY A 328 15.05 -18.89 -48.77
N ASP A 329 15.39 -18.78 -50.06
CA ASP A 329 14.58 -19.35 -51.15
C ASP A 329 14.68 -20.88 -51.18
N VAL A 330 13.52 -21.54 -51.25
CA VAL A 330 13.37 -23.01 -51.34
C VAL A 330 14.10 -23.59 -52.56
N LYS A 331 14.33 -22.78 -53.60
CA LYS A 331 15.01 -23.19 -54.84
C LYS A 331 16.54 -23.16 -54.74
N THR A 332 17.11 -22.60 -53.68
CA THR A 332 18.56 -22.47 -53.53
C THR A 332 19.20 -23.81 -53.14
N THR A 333 20.09 -24.32 -54.00
CA THR A 333 20.78 -25.60 -53.74
C THR A 333 21.82 -25.48 -52.63
N ALA A 334 22.23 -26.60 -52.02
CA ALA A 334 23.26 -26.61 -50.98
C ALA A 334 24.60 -26.02 -51.44
N GLN A 335 25.03 -26.31 -52.68
CA GLN A 335 26.25 -25.73 -53.26
C GLN A 335 26.13 -24.22 -53.53
N GLU A 336 24.96 -23.75 -53.97
CA GLU A 336 24.72 -22.31 -54.14
C GLU A 336 24.67 -21.59 -52.79
N ARG A 337 24.13 -22.23 -51.76
CA ARG A 337 24.07 -21.69 -50.39
C ARG A 337 25.47 -21.44 -49.84
N VAL A 338 26.41 -22.37 -50.00
CA VAL A 338 27.81 -22.19 -49.59
C VAL A 338 28.44 -20.97 -50.29
N LYS A 339 28.24 -20.82 -51.60
CA LYS A 339 28.73 -19.66 -52.36
C LYS A 339 28.10 -18.35 -51.92
N LEU A 340 26.81 -18.36 -51.55
CA LEU A 340 26.12 -17.19 -51.02
C LEU A 340 26.63 -16.82 -49.62
N GLN A 341 26.97 -17.80 -48.78
CA GLN A 341 27.57 -17.59 -47.46
C GLN A 341 28.96 -16.95 -47.54
N GLU A 342 29.81 -17.40 -48.47
CA GLU A 342 31.10 -16.77 -48.74
C GLU A 342 30.94 -15.30 -49.17
N ARG A 343 30.02 -15.04 -50.09
CA ARG A 343 29.70 -13.67 -50.55
C ARG A 343 29.14 -12.81 -49.42
N LEU A 344 28.33 -13.39 -48.53
CA LEU A 344 27.76 -12.71 -47.38
C LEU A 344 28.86 -12.29 -46.39
N ARG A 345 29.82 -13.18 -46.10
CA ARG A 345 30.98 -12.84 -45.25
C ARG A 345 31.79 -11.68 -45.84
N ALA A 346 32.02 -11.68 -47.16
CA ALA A 346 32.70 -10.58 -47.83
C ALA A 346 31.88 -9.27 -47.81
N ALA A 347 30.55 -9.34 -47.93
CA ALA A 347 29.67 -8.18 -47.83
C ALA A 347 29.67 -7.59 -46.41
N HIS A 348 29.62 -8.44 -45.38
CA HIS A 348 29.76 -8.03 -43.98
C HIS A 348 31.08 -7.31 -43.70
N ALA A 349 32.20 -7.82 -44.21
CA ALA A 349 33.49 -7.13 -44.07
C ALA A 349 33.47 -5.72 -44.69
N LYS A 350 32.91 -5.56 -45.90
CA LYS A 350 32.80 -4.26 -46.58
C LYS A 350 31.88 -3.27 -45.85
N ASN A 351 30.73 -3.75 -45.34
CA ASN A 351 29.81 -2.90 -44.58
C ASN A 351 30.47 -2.38 -43.29
N ARG A 352 31.25 -3.23 -42.62
CA ARG A 352 32.04 -2.84 -41.45
C ARG A 352 33.09 -1.77 -41.78
N ASP A 353 33.85 -1.97 -42.84
CA ASP A 353 34.90 -1.01 -43.26
C ASP A 353 34.30 0.36 -43.61
N HIS A 354 33.15 0.38 -44.31
CA HIS A 354 32.45 1.61 -44.65
C HIS A 354 31.98 2.34 -43.39
N TYR A 355 31.37 1.63 -42.45
CA TYR A 355 30.92 2.19 -41.18
C TYR A 355 32.08 2.83 -40.38
N GLN A 356 33.23 2.16 -40.30
CA GLN A 356 34.41 2.67 -39.61
C GLN A 356 34.94 3.97 -40.25
N LYS A 357 34.90 4.08 -41.59
CA LYS A 357 35.32 5.29 -42.31
C LYS A 357 34.36 6.47 -42.10
N SER A 358 33.06 6.28 -42.35
CA SER A 358 32.04 7.32 -42.21
C SER A 358 31.97 7.90 -40.78
N THR A 359 32.34 7.09 -39.79
CA THR A 359 32.42 7.52 -38.39
C THR A 359 33.62 8.41 -38.08
N THR A 360 34.73 8.23 -38.81
CA THR A 360 35.94 9.03 -38.61
C THR A 360 35.79 10.45 -39.19
N ASP A 361 35.00 10.59 -40.26
CA ASP A 361 34.81 11.87 -40.97
C ASP A 361 33.78 12.81 -40.32
N PHE A 362 32.89 12.30 -39.46
CA PHE A 362 31.82 13.08 -38.81
C PHE A 362 32.29 13.89 -37.58
N ILE A 363 33.50 13.63 -37.08
CA ILE A 363 34.02 14.18 -35.82
C ILE A 363 34.45 15.65 -36.00
N GLY A 364 33.75 16.62 -35.38
CA GLY A 364 34.21 18.01 -35.23
C GLY A 364 33.57 19.09 -36.12
N SER A 365 32.34 18.90 -36.61
CA SER A 365 31.67 19.86 -37.51
C SER A 365 30.93 21.01 -36.79
N GLU A 366 30.78 22.20 -37.41
CA GLU A 366 30.03 23.33 -36.81
C GLU A 366 28.55 23.04 -36.56
N GLN A 367 27.93 22.20 -37.40
CA GLN A 367 26.57 21.68 -37.19
C GLN A 367 26.48 20.85 -35.90
N GLU A 368 27.53 20.10 -35.54
CA GLU A 368 27.60 19.33 -34.30
C GLU A 368 27.53 20.24 -33.06
N ILE A 369 28.23 21.38 -33.07
CA ILE A 369 28.40 22.27 -31.91
C ILE A 369 27.10 23.02 -31.57
N ALA A 370 26.41 23.56 -32.57
CA ALA A 370 25.16 24.31 -32.36
C ALA A 370 23.99 23.41 -31.92
N LEU A 371 23.91 22.20 -32.48
CA LEU A 371 22.94 21.17 -32.08
C LEU A 371 23.23 20.64 -30.68
N LYS A 372 24.51 20.43 -30.32
CA LYS A 372 24.94 20.05 -28.97
C LYS A 372 24.41 21.02 -27.92
N LYS A 373 24.56 22.34 -28.11
CA LYS A 373 24.17 23.34 -27.10
C LYS A 373 22.65 23.40 -26.85
N ARG A 374 21.82 23.26 -27.90
CA ARG A 374 20.36 23.23 -27.74
C ARG A 374 19.90 21.94 -27.04
N ASN A 375 20.40 20.79 -27.51
CA ASN A 375 20.06 19.51 -26.91
C ASN A 375 20.55 19.45 -25.44
N GLN A 376 21.73 20.01 -25.10
CA GLN A 376 22.21 20.14 -23.71
C GLN A 376 21.23 20.87 -22.79
N LEU A 377 20.61 21.96 -23.24
CA LEU A 377 19.62 22.70 -22.45
C LEU A 377 18.34 21.88 -22.25
N VAL A 378 17.83 21.27 -23.32
CA VAL A 378 16.66 20.39 -23.27
C VAL A 378 16.92 19.16 -22.39
N ASP A 379 18.13 18.61 -22.47
CA ASP A 379 18.60 17.50 -21.65
C ASP A 379 18.78 17.90 -20.18
N GLY A 380 19.25 19.11 -19.91
CA GLY A 380 19.21 19.73 -18.57
C GLY A 380 17.78 19.75 -18.01
N ALA A 381 16.83 20.27 -18.78
CA ALA A 381 15.44 20.34 -18.39
C ALA A 381 14.78 18.96 -18.23
N LEU A 382 15.05 18.01 -19.13
CA LEU A 382 14.56 16.63 -19.00
C LEU A 382 15.12 15.92 -17.75
N ARG A 383 16.36 16.22 -17.37
CA ARG A 383 16.97 15.72 -16.12
C ARG A 383 16.27 16.30 -14.90
N THR A 384 16.06 17.60 -14.89
CA THR A 384 15.32 18.28 -13.80
C THR A 384 13.89 17.74 -13.71
N LEU A 385 13.21 17.56 -14.86
CA LEU A 385 11.86 17.01 -14.92
C LEU A 385 11.79 15.57 -14.40
N ALA A 386 12.74 14.71 -14.77
CA ALA A 386 12.82 13.33 -14.25
C ALA A 386 13.10 13.29 -12.75
N ALA A 387 13.93 14.21 -12.23
CA ALA A 387 14.18 14.33 -10.81
C ALA A 387 12.94 14.79 -10.04
N ILE A 388 12.17 15.74 -10.60
CA ILE A 388 10.91 16.22 -10.02
C ILE A 388 9.83 15.14 -10.09
N GLU A 389 9.75 14.38 -11.19
CA GLU A 389 8.84 13.25 -11.34
C GLU A 389 9.10 12.19 -10.27
N ALA A 390 10.35 11.74 -10.13
CA ALA A 390 10.71 10.66 -9.22
C ALA A 390 10.78 11.08 -7.73
N ALA A 391 10.89 12.38 -7.44
CA ALA A 391 10.74 12.89 -6.09
C ALA A 391 9.36 12.51 -5.51
N GLY A 392 9.24 12.26 -4.21
CA GLY A 392 7.93 12.19 -3.57
C GLY A 392 7.25 13.57 -3.53
N PHE A 393 6.04 13.65 -3.00
CA PHE A 393 5.44 14.94 -2.61
C PHE A 393 5.89 15.37 -1.20
N ASN A 394 7.18 15.24 -0.91
CA ASN A 394 7.81 15.68 0.34
C ASN A 394 8.44 17.08 0.16
N ALA A 395 8.93 17.67 1.25
CA ALA A 395 9.47 19.04 1.19
C ALA A 395 10.73 19.15 0.31
N GLU A 396 11.44 18.06 0.01
CA GLU A 396 12.60 18.07 -0.92
C GLU A 396 12.26 18.60 -2.31
N ILE A 397 11.00 18.48 -2.75
CA ILE A 397 10.54 19.03 -4.04
C ILE A 397 10.69 20.56 -4.11
N LEU A 398 10.90 21.25 -2.98
CA LEU A 398 10.97 22.72 -2.86
C LEU A 398 12.40 23.29 -2.67
N SER A 399 13.46 22.47 -2.52
CA SER A 399 14.81 22.93 -2.17
C SER A 399 15.70 23.31 -3.37
N ARG A 400 16.38 24.48 -3.35
CA ARG A 400 17.42 24.95 -4.33
C ARG A 400 18.63 24.04 -4.38
N LYS A 401 18.88 23.37 -3.26
CA LYS A 401 19.77 22.24 -3.19
C LYS A 401 18.89 21.03 -2.96
N SER A 402 18.19 20.64 -4.02
CA SER A 402 18.54 19.35 -4.57
C SER A 402 20.07 19.30 -4.60
N ASN A 403 20.70 18.92 -3.48
CA ASN A 403 22.09 18.51 -3.53
C ASN A 403 22.16 17.42 -4.62
N ARG A 404 21.04 16.74 -4.97
CA ARG A 404 20.83 15.85 -6.12
C ARG A 404 21.08 16.52 -7.50
N ALA A 405 20.79 17.81 -7.68
CA ALA A 405 21.04 18.60 -8.89
C ALA A 405 22.52 19.00 -9.04
N ARG A 406 23.26 19.18 -7.93
CA ARG A 406 24.72 19.34 -7.94
C ARG A 406 25.48 18.00 -7.87
N ARG A 407 24.86 16.94 -7.33
CA ARG A 407 25.29 15.52 -7.28
C ARG A 407 25.11 14.81 -8.64
N ALA A 408 24.88 15.58 -9.70
CA ALA A 408 24.97 15.18 -11.10
C ALA A 408 26.34 15.55 -11.73
N ASP A 409 27.33 16.00 -10.95
CA ASP A 409 28.72 15.78 -11.32
C ASP A 409 29.03 14.29 -11.15
N VAL A 410 28.79 13.56 -12.24
CA VAL A 410 29.56 12.43 -12.80
C VAL A 410 28.61 11.59 -13.67
N ILE A 411 28.77 11.85 -14.97
CA ILE A 411 28.34 11.09 -16.17
C ILE A 411 26.91 11.37 -16.67
N GLU A 412 26.83 12.39 -17.52
CA GLU A 412 26.10 12.41 -18.80
C GLU A 412 24.68 11.81 -18.80
N THR A 413 23.73 12.44 -18.11
CA THR A 413 22.29 12.19 -18.29
C THR A 413 21.66 12.99 -19.44
N ALA A 414 22.49 13.61 -20.26
CA ALA A 414 22.44 13.23 -21.66
C ALA A 414 23.84 13.31 -22.23
N THR A 415 24.22 12.22 -22.84
CA THR A 415 24.90 12.35 -24.09
C THR A 415 23.97 13.15 -25.03
N THR A 416 24.21 14.44 -25.24
CA THR A 416 24.94 14.83 -26.46
C THR A 416 26.40 14.46 -26.34
N VAL A 417 26.71 13.16 -26.32
CA VAL A 417 28.09 12.70 -26.18
C VAL A 417 28.21 11.58 -27.17
N ASP A 418 28.77 11.99 -28.30
CA ASP A 418 29.19 11.14 -29.39
C ASP A 418 28.09 10.17 -29.82
N MET A 419 27.24 10.63 -30.75
CA MET A 419 26.41 9.73 -31.54
C MET A 419 27.30 8.86 -32.44
N MET A 420 28.04 7.96 -31.80
CA MET A 420 29.19 7.30 -32.35
C MET A 420 29.13 5.80 -32.16
N LYS A 421 29.55 5.15 -33.24
CA LYS A 421 30.57 4.10 -33.23
C LYS A 421 30.30 2.96 -32.25
N LEU A 422 29.57 1.95 -32.72
CA LEU A 422 29.76 0.59 -32.22
C LEU A 422 31.25 0.24 -32.33
N ASP A 423 31.90 0.01 -31.19
CA ASP A 423 33.24 -0.56 -31.15
C ASP A 423 33.10 -2.08 -31.31
N LEU A 424 33.10 -2.52 -32.57
CA LEU A 424 33.01 -3.92 -32.95
C LEU A 424 34.29 -4.72 -32.64
N ASP A 425 35.37 -4.04 -32.24
CA ASP A 425 36.64 -4.67 -31.86
C ASP A 425 36.77 -4.85 -30.33
N ALA A 426 35.82 -4.31 -29.56
CA ALA A 426 35.73 -4.54 -28.12
C ALA A 426 35.53 -6.04 -27.78
N PRO A 427 35.85 -6.47 -26.55
CA PRO A 427 35.53 -7.82 -26.10
C PRO A 427 34.05 -8.16 -26.31
N ALA A 428 33.79 -9.33 -26.89
CA ALA A 428 32.46 -9.77 -27.29
C ALA A 428 32.29 -11.26 -27.00
N TYR A 429 31.05 -11.73 -26.89
CA TYR A 429 30.77 -13.15 -27.07
C TYR A 429 30.73 -13.45 -28.58
N LYS A 430 31.63 -14.33 -29.01
CA LYS A 430 31.70 -14.81 -30.39
C LYS A 430 31.24 -16.26 -30.43
N GLY A 431 30.54 -16.62 -31.50
CA GLY A 431 30.05 -17.98 -31.69
C GLY A 431 29.71 -18.26 -33.14
N PHE A 432 29.12 -19.44 -33.36
CA PHE A 432 28.75 -19.92 -34.67
C PHE A 432 27.42 -19.33 -35.15
N CYS A 433 27.41 -18.72 -36.34
CA CYS A 433 26.20 -18.19 -36.95
C CYS A 433 25.61 -19.13 -38.00
N GLN A 434 24.36 -19.55 -37.81
CA GLN A 434 23.64 -20.47 -38.71
C GLN A 434 23.32 -19.89 -40.09
N ILE A 435 23.39 -18.56 -40.27
CA ILE A 435 23.12 -17.90 -41.56
C ILE A 435 24.40 -17.83 -42.38
N CYS A 436 25.43 -17.17 -41.87
CA CYS A 436 26.69 -16.96 -42.60
C CYS A 436 27.71 -18.09 -42.44
N CYS A 437 27.42 -19.10 -41.60
CA CYS A 437 28.31 -20.23 -41.27
C CYS A 437 29.74 -19.80 -40.92
N ASP A 438 29.86 -18.73 -40.14
CA ASP A 438 31.14 -18.27 -39.61
C ASP A 438 31.21 -18.67 -38.13
N GLU A 439 32.39 -19.07 -37.67
CA GLU A 439 32.61 -19.67 -36.34
C GLU A 439 32.98 -18.62 -35.27
N GLU A 440 33.46 -17.44 -35.69
CA GLU A 440 34.03 -16.42 -34.79
C GLU A 440 33.37 -15.03 -35.01
N VAL A 441 32.04 -14.98 -34.90
CA VAL A 441 31.26 -13.76 -35.13
C VAL A 441 30.51 -13.30 -33.89
N ILE A 442 30.37 -11.98 -33.75
CA ILE A 442 29.65 -11.35 -32.61
C ILE A 442 28.19 -11.77 -32.65
N MET A 443 27.76 -12.47 -31.61
CA MET A 443 26.38 -12.94 -31.48
C MET A 443 25.43 -11.80 -31.09
N SER A 444 24.13 -12.02 -31.25
CA SER A 444 23.12 -11.01 -30.94
C SER A 444 21.92 -11.58 -30.18
N ILE A 445 21.24 -10.67 -29.47
CA ILE A 445 19.99 -10.87 -28.75
C ILE A 445 18.95 -9.98 -29.43
N CYS A 446 17.86 -10.57 -29.90
CA CYS A 446 16.86 -9.87 -30.71
C CYS A 446 15.54 -9.73 -29.96
N PHE A 447 14.96 -8.53 -29.99
CA PHE A 447 13.66 -8.23 -29.40
C PHE A 447 12.57 -8.24 -30.46
N LYS A 448 11.48 -8.95 -30.16
CA LYS A 448 10.25 -8.98 -30.96
C LYS A 448 9.50 -7.66 -30.85
N GLU A 449 8.69 -7.35 -31.86
CA GLU A 449 7.78 -6.21 -31.82
C GLU A 449 6.70 -6.39 -30.77
N MET A 450 6.54 -5.38 -29.92
CA MET A 450 5.48 -5.29 -28.92
C MET A 450 4.19 -4.71 -29.53
N GLU A 451 3.04 -5.21 -29.08
CA GLU A 451 1.76 -4.54 -29.32
C GLU A 451 1.76 -3.17 -28.62
N ALA A 452 1.21 -2.14 -29.29
CA ALA A 452 1.37 -0.74 -28.88
C ALA A 452 0.80 -0.42 -27.49
N ASP A 453 -0.29 -1.09 -27.09
CA ASP A 453 -0.94 -1.00 -25.78
C ASP A 453 -0.07 -1.53 -24.63
N LYS A 454 0.92 -2.37 -24.94
CA LYS A 454 1.81 -2.99 -23.98
C LYS A 454 3.10 -2.19 -23.75
N VAL A 455 3.44 -1.20 -24.56
CA VAL A 455 4.75 -0.52 -24.44
C VAL A 455 4.81 0.45 -23.25
N GLU A 456 3.68 1.03 -22.86
CA GLU A 456 3.60 2.03 -21.80
C GLU A 456 3.81 1.45 -20.38
N ASP A 457 3.57 0.16 -20.18
CA ASP A 457 3.68 -0.51 -18.86
C ASP A 457 5.09 -0.44 -18.25
N ASN A 458 6.14 -0.50 -19.09
CA ASN A 458 7.54 -0.44 -18.66
C ASN A 458 8.01 0.98 -18.35
N THR A 459 7.13 1.97 -18.55
CA THR A 459 7.36 3.39 -18.26
C THR A 459 6.43 3.93 -17.18
N THR A 460 5.66 3.06 -16.54
CA THR A 460 4.85 3.37 -15.36
C THR A 460 5.75 3.65 -14.15
N ASP A 461 5.23 4.40 -13.17
CA ASP A 461 5.94 4.66 -11.91
C ASP A 461 6.35 3.35 -11.21
N PHE A 462 5.54 2.30 -11.34
CA PHE A 462 5.89 0.98 -10.84
C PHE A 462 7.15 0.43 -11.52
N ALA A 463 7.21 0.43 -12.85
CA ALA A 463 8.35 -0.12 -13.59
C ALA A 463 9.62 0.70 -13.40
N LEU A 464 9.49 2.03 -13.23
CA LEU A 464 10.60 2.93 -12.93
C LEU A 464 11.16 2.69 -11.52
N ASN A 465 10.29 2.51 -10.53
CA ASN A 465 10.71 2.25 -9.15
C ASN A 465 11.17 0.81 -8.93
N PHE A 466 10.65 -0.15 -9.71
CA PHE A 466 10.89 -1.58 -9.53
C PHE A 466 11.33 -2.29 -10.83
N PRO A 467 12.45 -1.87 -11.47
CA PRO A 467 12.87 -2.39 -12.77
C PRO A 467 13.15 -3.89 -12.80
N LEU A 468 13.64 -4.46 -11.68
CA LEU A 468 13.82 -5.92 -11.56
C LEU A 468 12.48 -6.65 -11.55
N ALA A 469 11.47 -6.11 -10.87
CA ALA A 469 10.14 -6.72 -10.85
C ALA A 469 9.46 -6.62 -12.22
N ALA A 470 9.59 -5.47 -12.90
CA ALA A 470 9.06 -5.29 -14.25
C ALA A 470 9.73 -6.24 -15.26
N GLY A 471 11.05 -6.39 -15.20
CA GLY A 471 11.79 -7.28 -16.10
C GLY A 471 11.46 -8.76 -15.93
N ALA A 472 11.18 -9.21 -14.70
CA ALA A 472 10.78 -10.58 -14.39
C ALA A 472 9.36 -10.94 -14.87
N SER A 473 8.58 -9.97 -15.33
CA SER A 473 7.22 -10.24 -15.79
C SER A 473 7.21 -11.14 -17.03
N ALA A 474 6.28 -12.11 -17.07
CA ALA A 474 6.15 -13.07 -18.17
C ALA A 474 6.03 -12.39 -19.56
N LYS A 475 5.45 -11.18 -19.58
CA LYS A 475 5.34 -10.32 -20.74
C LYS A 475 6.72 -9.92 -21.30
N ASN A 476 7.59 -9.37 -20.47
CA ASN A 476 8.91 -8.89 -20.88
C ASN A 476 9.85 -10.07 -21.23
N VAL A 477 9.75 -11.16 -20.49
CA VAL A 477 10.45 -12.42 -20.78
C VAL A 477 10.06 -12.96 -22.17
N GLY A 478 8.81 -12.78 -22.59
CA GLY A 478 8.31 -13.20 -23.91
C GLY A 478 8.84 -12.41 -25.11
N LEU A 479 9.51 -11.27 -24.88
CA LEU A 479 9.94 -10.36 -25.96
C LEU A 479 11.23 -10.79 -26.65
N ILE A 480 12.04 -11.64 -26.03
CA ILE A 480 13.28 -12.10 -26.65
C ILE A 480 12.98 -13.24 -27.63
N SER A 481 13.41 -13.09 -28.88
CA SER A 481 13.34 -14.15 -29.88
C SER A 481 14.30 -15.28 -29.53
N SER A 482 13.90 -16.53 -29.77
CA SER A 482 14.75 -17.71 -29.53
C SER A 482 15.92 -17.81 -30.52
N GLN A 483 15.97 -16.93 -31.53
CA GLN A 483 17.06 -16.90 -32.51
C GLN A 483 18.38 -16.46 -31.89
N ASN A 484 19.48 -17.06 -32.34
CA ASN A 484 20.83 -16.68 -31.94
C ASN A 484 21.76 -16.74 -33.15
N ILE A 485 21.81 -15.61 -33.85
CA ILE A 485 22.62 -15.40 -35.05
C ILE A 485 23.54 -14.20 -34.84
N CYS A 486 24.50 -13.99 -35.73
CA CYS A 486 25.42 -12.86 -35.58
C CYS A 486 24.73 -11.51 -35.78
N PHE A 487 25.27 -10.48 -35.13
CA PHE A 487 24.74 -9.12 -35.14
C PHE A 487 24.50 -8.56 -36.55
N GLN A 488 25.43 -8.77 -37.48
CA GLN A 488 25.29 -8.26 -38.85
C GLN A 488 24.20 -8.99 -39.65
N CYS A 489 24.03 -10.31 -39.45
CA CYS A 489 22.94 -11.05 -40.09
C CYS A 489 21.57 -10.64 -39.52
N ALA A 490 21.49 -10.34 -38.22
CA ALA A 490 20.25 -9.89 -37.58
C ALA A 490 19.86 -8.47 -38.02
N VAL A 491 20.79 -7.52 -38.01
CA VAL A 491 20.53 -6.11 -38.37
C VAL A 491 20.22 -5.95 -39.86
N LEU A 492 20.90 -6.70 -40.73
CA LEU A 492 20.73 -6.61 -42.19
C LEU A 492 19.67 -7.58 -42.73
N SER A 493 18.89 -8.20 -41.82
CA SER A 493 17.79 -9.07 -42.19
C SER A 493 16.71 -8.28 -42.95
N PRO A 494 16.22 -8.77 -44.10
CA PRO A 494 15.16 -8.11 -44.85
C PRO A 494 13.89 -7.94 -44.03
N SER A 495 13.26 -6.76 -44.11
CA SER A 495 11.98 -6.46 -43.45
C SER A 495 11.98 -6.49 -41.91
N SER A 496 13.14 -6.40 -41.26
CA SER A 496 13.27 -6.41 -39.79
C SER A 496 12.60 -7.64 -39.15
N ARG A 497 12.80 -8.83 -39.72
CA ARG A 497 12.22 -10.09 -39.22
C ARG A 497 13.29 -11.07 -38.74
N SER A 498 12.91 -11.90 -37.77
CA SER A 498 13.71 -13.03 -37.28
C SER A 498 13.77 -14.17 -38.30
N ILE A 499 14.65 -15.15 -38.08
CA ILE A 499 14.71 -16.39 -38.87
C ILE A 499 13.41 -17.23 -38.78
N TYR A 500 12.57 -16.94 -37.78
CA TYR A 500 11.26 -17.55 -37.59
C TYR A 500 10.12 -16.64 -38.09
N HIS A 501 10.45 -15.60 -38.86
CA HIS A 501 9.52 -14.60 -39.41
C HIS A 501 8.77 -13.75 -38.37
N GLU A 502 9.29 -13.67 -37.14
CA GLU A 502 8.77 -12.77 -36.12
C GLU A 502 9.24 -11.33 -36.41
N PRO A 503 8.37 -10.31 -36.32
CA PRO A 503 8.80 -8.92 -36.44
C PRO A 503 9.73 -8.53 -35.29
N LEU A 504 10.81 -7.81 -35.59
CA LEU A 504 11.83 -7.39 -34.63
C LEU A 504 11.83 -5.86 -34.47
N THR A 505 12.01 -5.41 -33.23
CA THR A 505 12.12 -3.98 -32.90
C THR A 505 13.56 -3.56 -32.60
N ALA A 506 14.37 -4.44 -32.01
CA ALA A 506 15.76 -4.10 -31.67
C ALA A 506 16.68 -5.30 -31.75
N VAL A 507 17.96 -5.03 -32.02
CA VAL A 507 19.03 -6.04 -32.11
C VAL A 507 20.20 -5.60 -31.25
N ILE A 508 20.48 -6.37 -30.20
CA ILE A 508 21.54 -6.09 -29.23
C ILE A 508 22.74 -7.00 -29.52
N PRO A 509 23.93 -6.44 -29.81
CA PRO A 509 25.14 -7.23 -29.95
C PRO A 509 25.63 -7.67 -28.57
N ALA A 510 26.17 -8.89 -28.47
CA ALA A 510 26.86 -9.38 -27.28
C ALA A 510 28.28 -8.77 -27.19
N LEU A 511 28.33 -7.44 -27.03
CA LEU A 511 29.53 -6.62 -26.89
C LEU A 511 29.70 -6.07 -25.48
N LYS A 512 30.96 -5.74 -25.13
CA LYS A 512 31.30 -5.29 -23.77
C LYS A 512 30.44 -4.09 -23.45
N TYR A 513 29.71 -4.16 -22.34
CA TYR A 513 28.79 -3.10 -21.91
C TYR A 513 29.55 -1.91 -21.31
N ASP A 514 30.29 -1.18 -22.13
CA ASP A 514 31.12 -0.03 -21.74
C ASP A 514 31.20 1.00 -22.88
N GLY A 515 31.63 2.24 -22.58
CA GLY A 515 31.85 3.28 -23.59
C GLY A 515 30.69 3.48 -24.58
N SER A 516 30.99 3.50 -25.88
CA SER A 516 30.00 3.66 -26.96
C SER A 516 29.09 2.44 -27.14
N ASN A 517 29.59 1.22 -26.88
CA ASN A 517 28.79 -0.01 -26.94
C ASN A 517 27.66 0.01 -25.90
N LYS A 518 27.94 0.47 -24.67
CA LYS A 518 26.92 0.67 -23.64
C LYS A 518 25.81 1.62 -24.09
N LYS A 519 26.16 2.71 -24.79
CA LYS A 519 25.21 3.69 -25.31
C LYS A 519 24.28 3.06 -26.35
N TYR A 520 24.84 2.39 -27.36
CA TYR A 520 24.06 1.68 -28.39
C TYR A 520 23.14 0.63 -27.77
N ILE A 521 23.65 -0.20 -26.86
CA ILE A 521 22.88 -1.25 -26.19
C ILE A 521 21.69 -0.63 -25.43
N ASN A 522 21.91 0.47 -24.70
CA ASN A 522 20.83 1.16 -24.01
C ASN A 522 19.79 1.76 -24.97
N GLU A 523 20.20 2.34 -26.09
CA GLU A 523 19.27 2.85 -27.11
C GLU A 523 18.40 1.74 -27.69
N GLN A 524 18.99 0.59 -28.02
CA GLN A 524 18.25 -0.58 -28.50
C GLN A 524 17.28 -1.11 -27.44
N LEU A 525 17.69 -1.08 -26.16
CA LEU A 525 16.80 -1.44 -25.06
C LEU A 525 15.65 -0.45 -24.90
N TYR A 526 15.90 0.86 -24.99
CA TYR A 526 14.83 1.86 -24.91
C TYR A 526 13.85 1.72 -26.09
N LEU A 527 14.37 1.41 -27.29
CA LEU A 527 13.55 1.10 -28.46
C LEU A 527 12.64 -0.11 -28.22
N ALA A 528 13.19 -1.19 -27.67
CA ALA A 528 12.45 -2.43 -27.47
C ALA A 528 11.50 -2.41 -26.27
N LEU A 529 11.87 -1.72 -25.19
CA LEU A 529 11.25 -1.94 -23.88
C LEU A 529 10.47 -0.74 -23.36
N THR A 530 10.74 0.49 -23.83
CA THR A 530 10.20 1.70 -23.19
C THR A 530 9.70 2.76 -24.18
N ALA A 531 9.25 2.38 -25.38
CA ALA A 531 8.78 3.32 -26.41
C ALA A 531 9.78 4.46 -26.72
N LYS A 532 11.09 4.19 -26.64
CA LYS A 532 12.17 5.19 -26.79
C LYS A 532 12.29 6.21 -25.65
N LEU A 533 11.53 6.05 -24.57
CA LEU A 533 11.67 6.85 -23.36
C LEU A 533 12.91 6.39 -22.58
N ALA A 534 13.84 7.31 -22.34
CA ALA A 534 15.04 7.03 -21.56
C ALA A 534 14.68 6.97 -20.07
N THR A 535 14.49 5.76 -19.54
CA THR A 535 14.15 5.49 -18.12
C THR A 535 15.37 5.47 -17.19
N GLY A 536 16.54 5.87 -17.69
CA GLY A 536 17.81 5.89 -16.96
C GLY A 536 18.63 4.61 -17.17
N ALA A 537 19.95 4.77 -17.38
CA ALA A 537 20.85 3.68 -17.75
C ALA A 537 20.89 2.54 -16.71
N ALA A 538 20.72 2.86 -15.42
CA ALA A 538 20.67 1.87 -14.35
C ALA A 538 19.36 1.06 -14.38
N GLY A 539 18.22 1.73 -14.59
CA GLY A 539 16.90 1.11 -14.61
C GLY A 539 16.73 0.17 -15.81
N ILE A 540 17.09 0.64 -17.02
CA ILE A 540 16.98 -0.17 -18.23
C ILE A 540 17.93 -1.38 -18.20
N ALA A 541 19.13 -1.22 -17.64
CA ALA A 541 20.08 -2.31 -17.46
C ALA A 541 19.54 -3.34 -16.45
N GLN A 542 18.98 -2.90 -15.32
CA GLN A 542 18.36 -3.80 -14.33
C GLN A 542 17.17 -4.57 -14.92
N LEU A 543 16.31 -3.88 -15.68
CA LEU A 543 15.19 -4.50 -16.36
C LEU A 543 15.68 -5.58 -17.35
N PHE A 544 16.73 -5.29 -18.12
CA PHE A 544 17.32 -6.28 -19.03
C PHE A 544 18.05 -7.42 -18.30
N MET A 545 18.76 -7.14 -17.20
CA MET A 545 19.37 -8.18 -16.36
C MET A 545 18.31 -9.16 -15.87
N SER A 546 17.17 -8.64 -15.42
CA SER A 546 16.05 -9.44 -14.93
C SER A 546 15.43 -10.29 -16.04
N ILE A 547 15.23 -9.74 -17.24
CA ILE A 547 14.72 -10.51 -18.39
C ILE A 547 15.66 -11.67 -18.73
N LEU A 548 16.97 -11.40 -18.81
CA LEU A 548 17.96 -12.43 -19.14
C LEU A 548 18.01 -13.54 -18.08
N LEU A 549 18.03 -13.16 -16.80
CA LEU A 549 18.05 -14.12 -15.71
C LEU A 549 16.79 -15.00 -15.71
N GLU A 550 15.62 -14.39 -15.85
CA GLU A 550 14.35 -15.11 -15.86
C GLU A 550 14.25 -16.05 -17.08
N LEU A 551 14.74 -15.63 -18.25
CA LEU A 551 14.81 -16.51 -19.43
C LEU A 551 15.67 -17.75 -19.20
N ILE A 552 16.87 -17.55 -18.62
CA ILE A 552 17.81 -18.63 -18.31
C ILE A 552 17.18 -19.65 -17.33
N ASN A 553 16.35 -19.17 -16.41
CA ASN A 553 15.73 -19.98 -15.36
C ASN A 553 14.42 -20.64 -15.79
N THR A 554 13.69 -20.09 -16.77
CA THR A 554 12.32 -20.55 -17.09
C THR A 554 12.11 -21.11 -18.50
N ARG A 555 13.03 -20.85 -19.45
CA ARG A 555 12.85 -21.28 -20.85
C ARG A 555 13.73 -22.47 -21.20
N ALA A 556 13.10 -23.58 -21.57
CA ALA A 556 13.79 -24.80 -22.03
C ALA A 556 14.76 -24.54 -23.20
N TRP A 557 14.39 -23.67 -24.15
CA TRP A 557 15.25 -23.32 -25.29
C TRP A 557 16.46 -22.45 -24.92
N ALA A 558 16.45 -21.84 -23.73
CA ALA A 558 17.58 -21.16 -23.09
C ALA A 558 18.33 -22.08 -22.10
N GLY A 559 17.92 -23.35 -22.00
CA GLY A 559 18.57 -24.38 -21.21
C GLY A 559 18.14 -24.46 -19.74
N SER A 560 16.94 -24.00 -19.37
CA SER A 560 16.45 -24.06 -17.97
C SER A 560 16.45 -25.46 -17.37
N ASP A 561 16.12 -26.47 -18.17
CA ASP A 561 15.89 -27.85 -17.70
C ASP A 561 17.12 -28.76 -17.87
N MET A 562 18.26 -28.18 -18.29
CA MET A 562 19.47 -28.93 -18.62
C MET A 562 20.54 -28.79 -17.55
N ASN A 563 21.10 -29.92 -17.14
CA ASN A 563 22.28 -29.95 -16.28
C ASN A 563 23.58 -29.74 -17.09
N GLU A 564 24.68 -29.44 -16.42
CA GLU A 564 25.98 -29.17 -17.07
C GLU A 564 26.46 -30.33 -17.97
N VAL A 565 26.09 -31.58 -17.61
CA VAL A 565 26.43 -32.77 -18.39
C VAL A 565 25.67 -32.79 -19.71
N GLN A 566 24.36 -32.49 -19.71
CA GLN A 566 23.55 -32.38 -20.93
C GLN A 566 24.01 -31.23 -21.82
N LEU A 567 24.39 -30.08 -21.24
CA LEU A 567 24.90 -28.93 -21.98
C LEU A 567 26.25 -29.21 -22.66
N SER A 568 26.98 -30.25 -22.25
CA SER A 568 28.25 -30.66 -22.87
C SER A 568 28.07 -31.54 -24.12
N ASP A 569 26.86 -32.03 -24.40
CA ASP A 569 26.54 -32.84 -25.58
C ASP A 569 26.45 -31.98 -26.86
N ASN A 570 27.02 -32.47 -27.95
CA ASN A 570 26.93 -31.86 -29.28
C ASN A 570 25.48 -31.72 -29.76
N ALA A 571 24.55 -32.58 -29.31
CA ALA A 571 23.14 -32.48 -29.62
C ALA A 571 22.50 -31.15 -29.16
N TYR A 572 23.07 -30.51 -28.14
CA TYR A 572 22.54 -29.28 -27.53
C TYR A 572 23.45 -28.06 -27.72
N LYS A 573 24.39 -28.12 -28.68
CA LYS A 573 25.35 -27.05 -28.96
C LYS A 573 24.69 -25.66 -29.17
N GLU A 574 23.53 -25.61 -29.83
CA GLU A 574 22.79 -24.36 -30.05
C GLU A 574 22.12 -23.81 -28.78
N ILE A 575 21.61 -24.69 -27.90
CA ILE A 575 21.04 -24.27 -26.61
C ILE A 575 22.15 -23.74 -25.71
N ARG A 576 23.30 -24.45 -25.67
CA ARG A 576 24.49 -24.02 -24.94
C ARG A 576 24.98 -22.64 -25.41
N GLN A 577 25.17 -22.45 -26.72
CA GLN A 577 25.62 -21.15 -27.27
C GLN A 577 24.67 -20.00 -26.92
N ARG A 578 23.36 -20.24 -26.96
CA ARG A 578 22.34 -19.27 -26.53
C ARG A 578 22.48 -18.92 -25.07
N ARG A 579 22.53 -19.92 -24.20
CA ARG A 579 22.70 -19.74 -22.75
C ARG A 579 23.97 -18.95 -22.45
N GLU A 580 25.10 -19.34 -23.05
CA GLU A 580 26.38 -18.64 -22.89
C GLU A 580 26.32 -17.19 -23.41
N THR A 581 25.61 -16.92 -24.51
CA THR A 581 25.38 -15.54 -25.01
C THR A 581 24.63 -14.70 -23.96
N PHE A 582 23.56 -15.23 -23.38
CA PHE A 582 22.76 -14.53 -22.36
C PHE A 582 23.53 -14.35 -21.05
N GLU A 583 24.23 -15.39 -20.58
CA GLU A 583 25.06 -15.33 -19.38
C GLU A 583 26.19 -14.33 -19.54
N TRP A 584 26.83 -14.29 -20.71
CA TRP A 584 27.88 -13.33 -21.02
C TRP A 584 27.35 -11.90 -20.95
N MET A 585 26.20 -11.64 -21.58
CA MET A 585 25.60 -10.30 -21.57
C MET A 585 25.16 -9.88 -20.16
N LEU A 586 24.54 -10.80 -19.41
CA LEU A 586 24.17 -10.59 -18.01
C LEU A 586 25.39 -10.25 -17.14
N ASN A 587 26.51 -10.95 -17.34
CA ASN A 587 27.76 -10.67 -16.62
C ASN A 587 28.35 -9.31 -17.01
N GLN A 588 28.26 -8.90 -18.27
CA GLN A 588 28.69 -7.56 -18.69
C GLN A 588 27.85 -6.45 -18.06
N LEU A 589 26.53 -6.64 -18.00
CA LEU A 589 25.61 -5.72 -17.34
C LEU A 589 25.94 -5.63 -15.85
N LEU A 590 26.05 -6.77 -15.15
CA LEU A 590 26.38 -6.83 -13.73
C LEU A 590 27.69 -6.09 -13.41
N LYS A 591 28.73 -6.27 -14.24
CA LYS A 591 30.05 -5.68 -13.98
C LYS A 591 30.13 -4.18 -14.28
N ASN A 592 29.41 -3.70 -15.29
CA ASN A 592 29.61 -2.36 -15.87
C ASN A 592 28.38 -1.44 -15.76
N THR A 593 27.31 -1.90 -15.12
CA THR A 593 26.20 -1.04 -14.72
C THR A 593 26.58 -0.26 -13.47
N PHE A 594 26.32 1.05 -13.51
CA PHE A 594 26.39 1.91 -12.35
C PHE A 594 24.97 2.12 -11.84
N THR A 595 24.80 2.10 -10.53
CA THR A 595 23.54 2.37 -9.85
C THR A 595 23.83 3.13 -8.56
N ARG A 596 22.79 3.65 -7.92
CA ARG A 596 22.89 4.26 -6.60
C ARG A 596 23.13 3.18 -5.56
N GLU A 597 24.08 3.40 -4.65
CA GLU A 597 24.47 2.42 -3.63
C GLU A 597 23.26 1.93 -2.81
N ASP A 598 22.39 2.86 -2.43
CA ASP A 598 21.17 2.59 -1.66
C ASP A 598 19.93 2.28 -2.51
N PHE A 599 20.09 2.15 -3.83
CA PHE A 599 19.01 2.06 -4.83
C PHE A 599 17.97 3.18 -4.75
N LYS A 600 18.24 4.19 -3.92
CA LYS A 600 17.44 5.39 -3.78
C LYS A 600 18.13 6.50 -4.54
N GLU A 601 17.40 7.57 -4.68
CA GLU A 601 17.84 8.79 -5.32
C GLU A 601 19.03 9.46 -4.61
N THR A 602 19.27 9.09 -3.35
CA THR A 602 20.18 9.70 -2.39
C THR A 602 21.58 9.08 -2.34
N GLY A 603 21.77 7.84 -2.78
CA GLY A 603 23.04 7.11 -2.65
C GLY A 603 24.13 7.55 -3.63
N ASP A 604 25.37 7.18 -3.33
CA ASP A 604 26.49 7.42 -4.22
C ASP A 604 26.42 6.53 -5.46
N TRP A 605 26.93 7.01 -6.60
CA TRP A 605 27.07 6.18 -7.79
C TRP A 605 28.16 5.15 -7.59
N VAL A 606 27.76 3.90 -7.57
CA VAL A 606 28.66 2.76 -7.43
C VAL A 606 28.41 1.76 -8.54
N ARG A 607 29.32 0.80 -8.72
CA ARG A 607 29.04 -0.34 -9.58
C ARG A 607 27.94 -1.19 -8.97
N TYR A 608 27.09 -1.77 -9.81
CA TYR A 608 25.97 -2.61 -9.37
C TYR A 608 26.32 -3.65 -8.29
N PRO A 609 27.45 -4.39 -8.36
CA PRO A 609 27.82 -5.36 -7.33
C PRO A 609 28.13 -4.73 -5.97
N GLN A 610 28.58 -3.47 -5.93
CA GLN A 610 28.79 -2.74 -4.69
C GLN A 610 27.46 -2.28 -4.09
N ALA A 611 26.49 -1.87 -4.91
CA ALA A 611 25.14 -1.57 -4.41
C ALA A 611 24.48 -2.81 -3.80
N LEU A 612 24.66 -4.00 -4.39
CA LEU A 612 24.17 -5.26 -3.81
C LEU A 612 24.79 -5.57 -2.43
N GLU A 613 26.02 -5.11 -2.16
CA GLU A 613 26.63 -5.24 -0.83
C GLU A 613 25.92 -4.35 0.21
N TRP A 614 25.48 -3.15 -0.20
CA TRP A 614 24.67 -2.29 0.64
C TRP A 614 23.32 -2.92 0.98
N VAL A 615 22.69 -3.67 0.07
CA VAL A 615 21.42 -4.37 0.35
C VAL A 615 21.53 -5.29 1.58
N ALA A 616 22.64 -6.01 1.71
CA ALA A 616 22.90 -6.85 2.87
C ALA A 616 23.06 -6.01 4.15
N LYS A 617 23.82 -4.90 4.07
CA LYS A 617 24.03 -3.99 5.20
C LYS A 617 22.74 -3.30 5.66
N ASP A 618 21.93 -2.84 4.71
CA ASP A 618 20.63 -2.22 4.97
C ASP A 618 19.68 -3.21 5.64
N PHE A 619 19.70 -4.47 5.22
CA PHE A 619 18.92 -5.53 5.88
C PHE A 619 19.36 -5.79 7.32
N GLU A 620 20.65 -5.86 7.62
CA GLU A 620 21.10 -6.02 9.01
C GLU A 620 20.75 -4.81 9.88
N THR A 621 20.63 -3.61 9.28
CA THR A 621 20.31 -2.37 10.00
C THR A 621 18.80 -2.18 10.20
N ASN A 622 18.00 -2.43 9.15
CA ASN A 622 16.59 -2.04 9.08
C ASN A 622 15.62 -3.24 9.10
N GLY A 623 16.11 -4.48 8.97
CA GLY A 623 15.30 -5.70 9.10
C GLY A 623 14.08 -5.71 8.17
N LEU A 624 12.88 -5.78 8.75
CA LEU A 624 11.60 -5.78 8.01
C LEU A 624 11.30 -4.50 7.23
N ALA A 625 12.00 -3.40 7.53
CA ALA A 625 11.89 -2.12 6.82
C ALA A 625 13.04 -1.91 5.82
N SER A 626 13.86 -2.93 5.56
CA SER A 626 14.95 -2.83 4.60
C SER A 626 14.45 -2.75 3.17
N PHE A 627 15.26 -2.15 2.31
CA PHE A 627 14.98 -1.98 0.89
C PHE A 627 14.55 -3.30 0.23
N ALA A 628 15.35 -4.37 0.37
CA ALA A 628 15.04 -5.67 -0.23
C ALA A 628 13.69 -6.21 0.24
N VAL A 629 13.39 -6.13 1.55
CA VAL A 629 12.14 -6.68 2.10
C VAL A 629 10.92 -5.91 1.60
N THR A 630 11.04 -4.60 1.42
CA THR A 630 9.97 -3.75 0.86
C THR A 630 9.82 -3.87 -0.66
N TYR A 631 10.82 -4.39 -1.37
CA TYR A 631 10.82 -4.53 -2.84
C TYR A 631 9.76 -5.56 -3.31
N PRO A 632 9.06 -5.37 -4.45
CA PRO A 632 8.07 -6.34 -4.93
C PRO A 632 8.61 -7.77 -5.06
N ALA A 633 7.78 -8.78 -4.78
CA ALA A 633 8.21 -10.18 -4.64
C ALA A 633 8.98 -10.74 -5.85
N LEU A 634 8.48 -10.51 -7.07
CA LEU A 634 9.16 -10.94 -8.30
C LEU A 634 10.58 -10.34 -8.40
N GLY A 635 10.69 -9.03 -8.17
CA GLY A 635 11.99 -8.36 -8.22
C GLY A 635 12.91 -8.68 -7.03
N PHE A 636 12.33 -9.01 -5.87
CA PHE A 636 13.08 -9.46 -4.69
C PHE A 636 13.82 -10.78 -4.99
N ASN A 637 13.16 -11.75 -5.62
CA ASN A 637 13.81 -13.02 -5.99
C ASN A 637 14.98 -12.80 -6.95
N VAL A 638 14.78 -11.96 -7.97
CA VAL A 638 15.85 -11.55 -8.90
C VAL A 638 16.99 -10.86 -8.16
N LEU A 639 16.69 -9.96 -7.23
CA LEU A 639 17.70 -9.24 -6.44
C LEU A 639 18.58 -10.22 -5.64
N LEU A 640 17.99 -11.22 -4.97
CA LEU A 640 18.72 -12.22 -4.21
C LEU A 640 19.60 -13.10 -5.10
N GLU A 641 19.07 -13.51 -6.26
CA GLU A 641 19.78 -14.37 -7.21
C GLU A 641 20.98 -13.63 -7.82
N LEU A 642 20.80 -12.38 -8.27
CA LEU A 642 21.90 -11.55 -8.75
C LEU A 642 22.95 -11.33 -7.66
N SER A 643 22.53 -11.10 -6.40
CA SER A 643 23.44 -10.93 -5.25
C SER A 643 24.25 -12.18 -4.94
N SER A 644 23.62 -13.35 -5.07
CA SER A 644 24.28 -14.65 -4.90
C SER A 644 25.29 -14.88 -6.02
N ARG A 645 24.94 -14.55 -7.26
CA ARG A 645 25.80 -14.67 -8.45
C ARG A 645 27.08 -13.85 -8.36
N VAL A 646 27.03 -12.66 -7.76
CA VAL A 646 28.20 -11.80 -7.54
C VAL A 646 28.95 -12.11 -6.23
N GLY A 647 28.48 -13.10 -5.45
CA GLY A 647 29.09 -13.48 -4.18
C GLY A 647 28.97 -12.43 -3.08
N LYS A 648 27.93 -11.58 -3.15
CA LYS A 648 27.71 -10.47 -2.19
C LYS A 648 26.71 -10.77 -1.09
N LEU A 649 26.00 -11.89 -1.21
CA LEU A 649 25.02 -12.34 -0.23
C LEU A 649 25.34 -13.79 0.16
N THR A 650 25.38 -14.06 1.46
CA THR A 650 25.52 -15.44 1.95
C THR A 650 24.17 -16.17 1.89
N VAL A 651 24.20 -17.50 1.82
CA VAL A 651 22.99 -18.35 1.84
C VAL A 651 22.13 -18.06 3.07
N GLU A 652 22.77 -17.90 4.24
CA GLU A 652 22.08 -17.58 5.50
C GLU A 652 21.40 -16.20 5.46
N GLN A 653 22.07 -15.18 4.92
CA GLN A 653 21.47 -13.84 4.76
C GLN A 653 20.27 -13.89 3.81
N ALA A 654 20.38 -14.62 2.70
CA ALA A 654 19.29 -14.79 1.74
C ALA A 654 18.07 -15.47 2.38
N GLN A 655 18.28 -16.53 3.18
CA GLN A 655 17.21 -17.20 3.93
C GLN A 655 16.53 -16.27 4.94
N ARG A 656 17.31 -15.47 5.69
CA ARG A 656 16.76 -14.48 6.63
C ARG A 656 15.97 -13.39 5.92
N MET A 657 16.45 -12.88 4.78
CA MET A 657 15.73 -11.91 3.95
C MET A 657 14.41 -12.49 3.42
N ARG A 658 14.41 -13.74 2.98
CA ARG A 658 13.22 -14.47 2.52
C ARG A 658 12.17 -14.57 3.63
N ALA A 659 12.56 -14.97 4.85
CA ALA A 659 11.66 -15.03 5.99
C ALA A 659 11.07 -13.63 6.34
N ALA A 660 11.92 -12.59 6.34
CA ALA A 660 11.49 -11.22 6.55
C ALA A 660 10.53 -10.73 5.45
N LYS A 661 10.75 -11.13 4.19
CA LYS A 661 9.88 -10.82 3.07
C LYS A 661 8.48 -11.38 3.24
N VAL A 662 8.34 -12.62 3.73
CA VAL A 662 7.04 -13.23 4.03
C VAL A 662 6.29 -12.41 5.07
N ILE A 663 6.95 -12.08 6.19
CA ILE A 663 6.36 -11.31 7.30
C ILE A 663 5.90 -9.92 6.83
N HIS A 664 6.71 -9.23 6.01
CA HIS A 664 6.33 -7.93 5.47
C HIS A 664 5.15 -8.03 4.48
N SER A 665 5.17 -9.05 3.61
CA SER A 665 4.18 -9.21 2.55
C SER A 665 2.80 -9.57 3.10
N ILE A 666 2.72 -10.41 4.13
CA ILE A 666 1.45 -10.75 4.77
C ILE A 666 0.82 -9.53 5.46
N ALA A 667 1.63 -8.71 6.14
CA ALA A 667 1.16 -7.48 6.76
C ALA A 667 0.65 -6.47 5.72
N SER A 668 1.43 -6.28 4.64
CA SER A 668 1.06 -5.40 3.53
C SER A 668 -0.24 -5.84 2.87
N LYS A 669 -0.39 -7.15 2.61
CA LYS A 669 -1.60 -7.70 2.00
C LYS A 669 -2.84 -7.49 2.86
N TYR A 670 -2.73 -7.73 4.17
CA TYR A 670 -3.84 -7.47 5.10
C TYR A 670 -4.25 -5.99 5.09
N LEU A 671 -3.29 -5.07 5.10
CA LEU A 671 -3.56 -3.63 5.12
C LEU A 671 -4.21 -3.13 3.83
N VAL A 672 -3.87 -3.73 2.69
CA VAL A 672 -4.54 -3.51 1.40
C VAL A 672 -5.99 -4.04 1.45
N ASP A 673 -6.21 -5.26 1.94
CA ASP A 673 -7.57 -5.83 2.05
C ASP A 673 -8.45 -5.01 3.02
N LEU A 674 -7.85 -4.49 4.10
CA LEU A 674 -8.50 -3.56 5.01
C LEU A 674 -8.90 -2.26 4.31
N GLN A 675 -8.02 -1.69 3.48
CA GLN A 675 -8.32 -0.48 2.72
C GLN A 675 -9.51 -0.68 1.78
N ILE A 676 -9.50 -1.79 1.02
CA ILE A 676 -10.58 -2.15 0.11
C ILE A 676 -11.90 -2.31 0.87
N ALA A 677 -11.88 -2.97 2.03
CA ALA A 677 -13.06 -3.13 2.87
C ALA A 677 -13.61 -1.78 3.37
N LEU A 678 -12.73 -0.87 3.81
CA LEU A 678 -13.10 0.48 4.26
C LEU A 678 -13.69 1.33 3.13
N GLN A 679 -13.09 1.30 1.94
CA GLN A 679 -13.55 2.04 0.76
C GLN A 679 -14.93 1.56 0.28
N ASN A 680 -15.13 0.24 0.21
CA ASN A 680 -16.38 -0.35 -0.27
C ASN A 680 -17.52 -0.31 0.76
N LYS A 681 -17.31 0.28 1.95
CA LYS A 681 -18.24 0.25 3.09
C LYS A 681 -18.78 -1.16 3.37
N LEU A 682 -17.98 -2.19 3.10
CA LEU A 682 -18.41 -3.58 3.27
C LEU A 682 -18.67 -3.77 4.77
N PRO A 683 -19.92 -4.03 5.20
CA PRO A 683 -20.21 -4.40 6.58
C PRO A 683 -19.63 -5.77 6.93
N ASP A 684 -19.21 -6.52 5.91
CA ASP A 684 -18.84 -7.91 5.99
C ASP A 684 -17.37 -8.08 6.36
N THR A 685 -17.14 -8.54 7.59
CA THR A 685 -15.82 -8.87 8.12
C THR A 685 -15.32 -10.24 7.66
N GLN A 686 -16.07 -10.97 6.82
CA GLN A 686 -15.71 -12.31 6.33
C GLN A 686 -14.33 -12.40 5.69
N TRP A 687 -13.85 -11.34 5.05
CA TRP A 687 -12.50 -11.32 4.45
C TRP A 687 -11.38 -11.56 5.46
N LYS A 688 -11.64 -11.36 6.77
CA LYS A 688 -10.70 -11.64 7.86
C LYS A 688 -10.54 -13.13 8.16
N GLN A 689 -11.48 -13.98 7.72
CA GLN A 689 -11.52 -15.41 8.04
C GLN A 689 -10.24 -16.14 7.58
N LYS A 690 -9.81 -15.92 6.33
CA LYS A 690 -8.57 -16.51 5.79
C LYS A 690 -7.32 -16.18 6.60
N TYR A 691 -7.28 -15.03 7.26
CA TYR A 691 -6.16 -14.62 8.12
C TYR A 691 -6.24 -15.27 9.50
N LEU A 692 -7.45 -15.44 10.05
CA LEU A 692 -7.65 -16.20 11.27
C LEU A 692 -7.26 -17.66 11.09
N GLU A 693 -7.52 -18.27 9.93
CA GLU A 693 -7.15 -19.65 9.62
C GLU A 693 -5.64 -19.88 9.62
N VAL A 694 -4.82 -18.85 9.38
CA VAL A 694 -3.35 -18.93 9.52
C VAL A 694 -2.94 -19.08 11.00
N ILE A 695 -3.79 -18.64 11.94
CA ILE A 695 -3.54 -18.67 13.38
C ILE A 695 -4.25 -19.86 14.04
N TYR A 696 -5.53 -20.04 13.76
CA TYR A 696 -6.42 -20.96 14.45
C TYR A 696 -6.90 -22.09 13.54
N LYS A 697 -6.98 -23.29 14.10
CA LYS A 697 -7.28 -24.52 13.36
C LYS A 697 -8.78 -24.70 13.11
N ASP A 698 -9.60 -24.54 14.14
CA ASP A 698 -11.03 -24.85 14.12
C ASP A 698 -11.87 -23.65 14.57
N PHE A 699 -13.13 -23.59 14.10
CA PHE A 699 -14.04 -22.47 14.31
C PHE A 699 -15.45 -22.95 14.68
N ASN A 700 -16.05 -22.32 15.69
CA ASN A 700 -17.46 -22.57 16.03
C ASN A 700 -18.42 -21.86 15.04
N GLY A 701 -17.94 -20.77 14.43
CA GLY A 701 -18.65 -20.00 13.41
C GLY A 701 -17.71 -19.02 12.74
N THR A 702 -18.23 -18.25 11.77
CA THR A 702 -17.47 -17.23 11.05
C THR A 702 -16.79 -16.28 12.04
N LEU A 703 -15.47 -16.11 11.92
CA LEU A 703 -14.62 -15.29 12.79
C LEU A 703 -14.62 -15.68 14.28
N THR A 704 -15.08 -16.88 14.62
CA THR A 704 -15.16 -17.37 16.00
C THR A 704 -14.27 -18.60 16.19
N PRO A 705 -12.97 -18.42 16.50
CA PRO A 705 -12.06 -19.53 16.77
C PRO A 705 -12.54 -20.39 17.93
N LYS A 706 -12.23 -21.68 17.88
CA LYS A 706 -12.58 -22.67 18.89
C LYS A 706 -11.47 -22.81 19.92
N ASP A 707 -11.81 -22.76 21.21
CA ASP A 707 -10.88 -22.92 22.34
C ASP A 707 -10.70 -24.40 22.67
N GLN A 708 -9.58 -24.94 22.22
CA GLN A 708 -9.05 -26.26 22.51
C GLN A 708 -7.67 -26.14 23.18
N ASN A 709 -7.46 -25.09 23.97
CA ASN A 709 -6.17 -24.72 24.56
C ASN A 709 -5.09 -24.58 23.45
N LYS A 710 -3.93 -25.22 23.63
CA LYS A 710 -2.84 -25.20 22.63
C LYS A 710 -3.22 -25.83 21.29
N ALA A 711 -4.19 -26.75 21.27
CA ALA A 711 -4.64 -27.40 20.04
C ALA A 711 -5.47 -26.46 19.13
N SER A 712 -5.90 -25.31 19.66
CA SER A 712 -6.60 -24.28 18.89
C SER A 712 -5.72 -23.67 17.80
N LEU A 713 -4.40 -23.73 17.94
CA LEU A 713 -3.46 -23.04 17.05
C LEU A 713 -3.00 -23.95 15.92
N VAL A 714 -2.76 -23.36 14.76
CA VAL A 714 -2.07 -24.05 13.67
C VAL A 714 -0.59 -24.17 14.02
N THR A 715 -0.14 -25.39 14.29
CA THR A 715 1.27 -25.71 14.56
C THR A 715 1.90 -26.61 13.50
N ASP A 716 1.08 -27.21 12.64
CA ASP A 716 1.54 -28.05 11.52
C ASP A 716 2.04 -27.17 10.36
N SER A 717 3.27 -27.42 9.90
CA SER A 717 3.94 -26.58 8.90
C SER A 717 3.24 -26.61 7.53
N GLU A 718 2.74 -27.77 7.11
CA GLU A 718 2.08 -27.92 5.81
C GLU A 718 0.71 -27.24 5.79
N THR A 719 -0.08 -27.44 6.84
CA THR A 719 -1.37 -26.74 7.04
C THR A 719 -1.16 -25.22 7.08
N PHE A 720 -0.13 -24.75 7.81
CA PHE A 720 0.22 -23.34 7.88
C PHE A 720 0.57 -22.76 6.50
N LYS A 721 1.42 -23.45 5.72
CA LYS A 721 1.80 -23.02 4.36
C LYS A 721 0.59 -22.97 3.41
N GLN A 722 -0.31 -23.94 3.53
CA GLN A 722 -1.54 -23.96 2.73
C GLN A 722 -2.41 -22.73 3.03
N HIS A 723 -2.64 -22.41 4.32
CA HIS A 723 -3.44 -21.23 4.68
C HIS A 723 -2.74 -19.92 4.33
N LEU A 724 -1.41 -19.85 4.48
CA LEU A 724 -0.63 -18.68 4.12
C LEU A 724 -0.65 -18.42 2.61
N SER A 725 -0.57 -19.45 1.78
CA SER A 725 -0.64 -19.31 0.31
C SER A 725 -2.02 -18.84 -0.18
N GLY A 726 -3.08 -19.11 0.59
CA GLY A 726 -4.39 -18.49 0.39
C GLY A 726 -4.43 -16.97 0.65
N CYS A 727 -3.44 -16.44 1.37
CA CYS A 727 -3.33 -15.02 1.68
C CYS A 727 -2.37 -14.27 0.74
N ILE A 728 -1.18 -14.82 0.48
CA ILE A 728 -0.13 -14.21 -0.34
C ILE A 728 0.35 -15.19 -1.42
N GLN A 729 0.57 -14.69 -2.64
CA GLN A 729 1.09 -15.49 -3.75
C GLN A 729 2.61 -15.71 -3.60
N GLU A 730 3.06 -16.89 -4.00
CA GLU A 730 4.46 -17.27 -4.28
C GLU A 730 5.51 -16.84 -3.25
N VAL A 731 5.69 -17.64 -2.21
CA VAL A 731 6.93 -17.59 -1.44
C VAL A 731 7.45 -19.00 -1.21
N ASP A 732 8.27 -19.47 -2.15
CA ASP A 732 9.00 -20.74 -2.06
C ASP A 732 10.14 -20.57 -1.03
N VAL A 733 9.74 -20.59 0.24
CA VAL A 733 10.60 -20.36 1.39
C VAL A 733 10.32 -21.45 2.42
N GLU A 734 11.40 -22.04 2.90
CA GLU A 734 11.35 -22.96 4.03
C GLU A 734 10.96 -22.16 5.30
N ILE A 735 9.68 -22.20 5.65
CA ILE A 735 9.16 -21.52 6.84
C ILE A 735 9.44 -22.40 8.06
N ASN A 736 10.41 -21.99 8.87
CA ASN A 736 10.65 -22.60 10.18
C ASN A 736 9.64 -22.15 11.24
N ASP A 737 9.58 -22.87 12.35
CA ASP A 737 8.68 -22.60 13.49
C ASP A 737 8.76 -21.15 13.99
N ASN A 738 9.96 -20.57 14.03
CA ASN A 738 10.14 -19.20 14.52
C ASN A 738 9.46 -18.19 13.59
N THR A 739 9.57 -18.38 12.28
CA THR A 739 8.95 -17.51 11.27
C THR A 739 7.43 -17.66 11.30
N MET A 740 6.92 -18.90 11.41
CA MET A 740 5.50 -19.19 11.60
C MET A 740 4.92 -18.43 12.80
N ARG A 741 5.57 -18.54 13.97
CA ARG A 741 5.10 -17.85 15.19
C ARG A 741 5.09 -16.33 15.05
N LYS A 742 6.09 -15.75 14.38
CA LYS A 742 6.14 -14.31 14.11
C LYS A 742 5.02 -13.86 13.19
N ILE A 743 4.75 -14.60 12.11
CA ILE A 743 3.64 -14.33 11.19
C ILE A 743 2.30 -14.35 11.94
N GLN A 744 2.07 -15.37 12.77
CA GLN A 744 0.84 -15.50 13.54
C GLN A 744 0.64 -14.33 14.52
N LEU A 745 1.68 -13.87 15.21
CA LEU A 745 1.58 -12.68 16.09
C LEU A 745 1.33 -11.39 15.32
N ILE A 746 1.97 -11.21 14.17
CA ILE A 746 1.73 -10.05 13.31
C ILE A 746 0.28 -10.01 12.84
N LEU A 747 -0.25 -11.15 12.38
CA LEU A 747 -1.65 -11.28 11.99
C LEU A 747 -2.60 -11.05 13.17
N TYR A 748 -2.27 -11.56 14.35
CA TYR A 748 -3.03 -11.32 15.58
C TYR A 748 -3.15 -9.82 15.86
N TRP A 749 -2.04 -9.09 15.88
CA TRP A 749 -2.07 -7.64 16.09
C TRP A 749 -2.87 -6.92 14.99
N LEU A 750 -2.66 -7.27 13.72
CA LEU A 750 -3.42 -6.70 12.61
C LEU A 750 -4.95 -6.94 12.74
N LEU A 751 -5.36 -8.12 13.19
CA LEU A 751 -6.77 -8.50 13.32
C LEU A 751 -7.47 -7.78 14.48
N PHE A 752 -6.78 -7.63 15.61
CA PHE A 752 -7.38 -7.20 16.88
C PHE A 752 -7.04 -5.75 17.29
N THR A 753 -5.93 -5.17 16.81
CA THR A 753 -5.52 -3.80 17.18
C THR A 753 -5.66 -2.80 16.03
N GLN A 754 -5.46 -3.22 14.77
CA GLN A 754 -5.49 -2.31 13.62
C GLN A 754 -6.92 -2.05 13.12
N LYS A 755 -7.39 -0.81 13.31
CA LYS A 755 -8.75 -0.38 12.90
C LYS A 755 -8.80 0.44 11.59
N GLY A 756 -7.74 1.19 11.29
CA GLY A 756 -7.64 2.05 10.11
C GLY A 756 -6.61 1.54 9.10
N HIS A 757 -6.61 2.07 7.90
CA HIS A 757 -5.53 1.78 6.94
C HIS A 757 -4.26 2.57 7.31
N CYS A 758 -3.09 1.96 7.08
CA CYS A 758 -1.78 2.61 7.09
C CYS A 758 -0.80 1.75 6.29
N THR A 759 0.42 2.25 6.05
CA THR A 759 1.50 1.45 5.47
C THR A 759 2.00 0.38 6.46
N ALA A 760 2.61 -0.69 5.95
CA ALA A 760 3.20 -1.74 6.79
C ALA A 760 4.32 -1.20 7.69
N GLN A 761 5.11 -0.24 7.19
CA GLN A 761 6.16 0.41 7.97
C GLN A 761 5.59 1.23 9.14
N THR A 762 4.52 1.99 8.90
CA THR A 762 3.82 2.73 9.95
C THR A 762 3.23 1.76 10.99
N PHE A 763 2.64 0.65 10.54
CA PHE A 763 2.15 -0.40 11.44
C PHE A 763 3.27 -0.97 12.32
N PHE A 764 4.41 -1.39 11.75
CA PHE A 764 5.53 -1.93 12.53
C PHE A 764 6.11 -0.93 13.51
N THR A 765 6.14 0.35 13.15
CA THR A 765 6.60 1.43 14.05
C THR A 765 5.66 1.58 15.23
N ARG A 766 4.35 1.66 14.99
CA ARG A 766 3.34 1.72 16.06
C ARG A 766 3.40 0.52 16.99
N MET A 767 3.61 -0.68 16.44
CA MET A 767 3.73 -1.89 17.25
C MET A 767 4.97 -1.90 18.14
N ARG A 768 6.10 -1.37 17.65
CA ARG A 768 7.31 -1.23 18.46
C ARG A 768 7.09 -0.39 19.72
N ASP A 769 6.23 0.62 19.64
CA ASP A 769 5.93 1.52 20.75
C ASP A 769 4.83 0.97 21.67
N ALA A 770 3.90 0.17 21.13
CA ALA A 770 2.70 -0.26 21.85
C ALA A 770 2.78 -1.70 22.41
N GLU A 771 3.51 -2.60 21.78
CA GLU A 771 3.51 -4.04 22.10
C GLU A 771 4.86 -4.50 22.68
N PRO A 772 4.91 -5.04 23.91
CA PRO A 772 6.17 -5.45 24.56
C PRO A 772 6.97 -6.49 23.76
N LEU A 773 6.30 -7.35 22.99
CA LEU A 773 6.92 -8.38 22.17
C LEU A 773 7.38 -7.89 20.79
N ALA A 774 7.00 -6.68 20.37
CA ALA A 774 7.24 -6.19 19.01
C ALA A 774 8.73 -6.16 18.65
N THR A 775 9.62 -5.76 19.56
CA THR A 775 11.07 -5.75 19.30
C THR A 775 11.58 -7.15 18.92
N THR A 776 11.08 -8.21 19.57
CA THR A 776 11.46 -9.60 19.29
C THR A 776 10.79 -10.15 18.03
N VAL A 777 9.51 -9.82 17.82
CA VAL A 777 8.73 -10.27 16.65
C VAL A 777 9.23 -9.64 15.36
N LEU A 778 9.56 -8.35 15.40
CA LEU A 778 10.03 -7.57 14.25
C LEU A 778 11.53 -7.74 13.99
N SER A 779 12.29 -8.23 14.96
CA SER A 779 13.69 -8.61 14.78
C SER A 779 13.78 -9.87 13.93
N VAL A 780 14.72 -9.91 12.99
CA VAL A 780 14.97 -11.12 12.19
C VAL A 780 15.84 -12.13 12.94
N GLN A 781 16.67 -11.67 13.87
CA GLN A 781 17.68 -12.49 14.56
C GLN A 781 17.15 -13.11 15.86
N SER A 782 16.23 -12.45 16.53
CA SER A 782 15.77 -12.87 17.86
C SER A 782 14.75 -14.01 17.75
N PRO A 783 14.97 -15.17 18.40
CA PRO A 783 13.96 -16.22 18.47
C PRO A 783 12.82 -15.78 19.39
N LEU A 784 11.59 -16.09 18.99
CA LEU A 784 10.40 -15.78 19.77
C LEU A 784 10.13 -16.91 20.80
N PRO A 785 10.06 -16.61 22.11
CA PRO A 785 9.75 -17.61 23.12
C PRO A 785 8.37 -18.25 22.88
N ALA A 786 8.31 -19.58 22.89
CA ALA A 786 7.08 -20.32 22.63
C ALA A 786 5.96 -19.94 23.61
N LEU A 787 6.28 -19.77 24.89
CA LEU A 787 5.30 -19.41 25.92
C LEU A 787 4.62 -18.06 25.64
N ALA A 788 5.41 -17.03 25.32
CA ALA A 788 4.89 -15.69 25.01
C ALA A 788 4.02 -15.68 23.75
N HIS A 789 4.35 -16.51 22.75
CA HIS A 789 3.54 -16.73 21.56
C HIS A 789 2.18 -17.35 21.91
N TYR A 790 2.17 -18.44 22.70
CA TYR A 790 0.93 -19.09 23.14
C TYR A 790 0.06 -18.17 23.97
N ASP A 791 0.63 -17.50 24.98
CA ASP A 791 -0.11 -16.63 25.89
C ASP A 791 -0.79 -15.47 25.16
N THR A 792 -0.15 -14.94 24.11
CA THR A 792 -0.71 -13.84 23.31
C THR A 792 -1.83 -14.35 22.40
N LEU A 793 -1.62 -15.42 21.63
CA LEU A 793 -2.62 -15.90 20.67
C LEU A 793 -3.86 -16.49 21.35
N LEU A 794 -3.70 -17.08 22.53
CA LEU A 794 -4.81 -17.66 23.29
C LEU A 794 -5.54 -16.63 24.17
N SER A 795 -5.03 -15.39 24.25
CA SER A 795 -5.61 -14.33 25.09
C SER A 795 -7.02 -13.89 24.70
N ILE A 796 -7.49 -14.26 23.49
CA ILE A 796 -8.87 -14.03 23.05
C ILE A 796 -9.89 -14.92 23.76
N PHE A 797 -9.43 -16.02 24.38
CA PHE A 797 -10.29 -16.99 25.06
C PHE A 797 -10.48 -16.64 26.53
N ALA A 798 -11.60 -17.07 27.10
CA ALA A 798 -12.02 -16.72 28.45
C ALA A 798 -11.11 -17.31 29.54
N SER A 799 -10.56 -18.51 29.29
CA SER A 799 -9.83 -19.36 30.22
C SER A 799 -8.35 -18.97 30.38
N HIS A 800 -7.80 -18.19 29.45
CA HIS A 800 -6.37 -17.86 29.40
C HIS A 800 -6.06 -16.52 30.08
N ASN A 801 -5.05 -16.53 30.96
CA ASN A 801 -4.61 -15.36 31.74
C ASN A 801 -5.75 -14.66 32.51
N ALA A 802 -6.71 -15.45 33.00
CA ALA A 802 -7.86 -14.96 33.76
C ALA A 802 -8.03 -15.74 35.06
N HIS A 803 -8.47 -15.04 36.10
CA HIS A 803 -8.82 -15.64 37.38
C HIS A 803 -10.34 -15.60 37.58
N LEU A 804 -10.89 -16.66 38.15
CA LEU A 804 -12.31 -16.71 38.50
C LEU A 804 -12.56 -15.88 39.76
N ILE A 805 -13.70 -15.18 39.81
CA ILE A 805 -14.14 -14.45 41.02
C ILE A 805 -14.31 -15.44 42.18
N ASN A 806 -14.88 -16.62 41.94
CA ASN A 806 -15.03 -17.67 42.95
C ASN A 806 -14.80 -19.07 42.37
N ALA A 807 -13.55 -19.50 42.31
CA ALA A 807 -13.16 -20.80 41.74
C ALA A 807 -13.90 -22.01 42.36
N LYS A 808 -14.18 -21.98 43.67
CA LYS A 808 -14.89 -23.08 44.36
C LYS A 808 -16.33 -23.19 43.87
N LEU A 809 -17.02 -22.06 43.74
CA LEU A 809 -18.41 -22.04 43.29
C LEU A 809 -18.52 -22.34 41.79
N THR A 810 -17.57 -21.86 40.98
CA THR A 810 -17.49 -22.15 39.55
C THR A 810 -17.34 -23.65 39.25
N ALA A 811 -16.57 -24.39 40.06
CA ALA A 811 -16.33 -25.82 39.86
C ALA A 811 -17.64 -26.64 39.82
N CYS A 812 -18.67 -26.22 40.54
CA CYS A 812 -19.99 -26.87 40.52
C CYS A 812 -20.84 -26.53 39.28
N HIS A 813 -20.44 -25.56 38.47
CA HIS A 813 -21.25 -25.03 37.36
C HIS A 813 -20.63 -25.31 35.99
N VAL A 814 -19.30 -25.41 35.88
CA VAL A 814 -18.61 -25.62 34.59
C VAL A 814 -18.81 -27.05 34.06
N SER A 815 -19.06 -28.03 34.93
CA SER A 815 -19.36 -29.41 34.55
C SER A 815 -20.86 -29.74 34.46
N ALA A 816 -21.73 -28.78 34.81
CA ALA A 816 -23.16 -29.00 34.93
C ALA A 816 -23.93 -28.45 33.72
N VAL A 817 -24.55 -29.34 32.94
CA VAL A 817 -25.53 -28.95 31.93
C VAL A 817 -26.86 -28.65 32.62
N VAL A 818 -27.23 -27.37 32.73
CA VAL A 818 -28.43 -26.94 33.46
C VAL A 818 -29.68 -27.18 32.61
N PRO A 819 -30.61 -28.08 32.98
CA PRO A 819 -31.77 -28.41 32.16
C PRO A 819 -32.76 -27.23 32.06
N PHE A 820 -33.66 -27.29 31.05
CA PHE A 820 -34.80 -26.38 30.98
C PHE A 820 -35.76 -26.61 32.15
N ALA A 821 -36.11 -25.53 32.86
CA ALA A 821 -37.09 -25.55 33.95
C ALA A 821 -38.42 -24.90 33.54
N ASN A 822 -38.40 -24.06 32.51
CA ASN A 822 -39.55 -23.47 31.84
C ASN A 822 -39.30 -23.43 30.32
N PRO A 823 -40.30 -23.19 29.46
CA PRO A 823 -40.13 -23.16 28.00
C PRO A 823 -39.06 -22.20 27.50
N PHE A 824 -38.69 -21.19 28.30
CA PHE A 824 -37.77 -20.13 27.92
C PHE A 824 -36.38 -20.25 28.57
N GLY A 825 -36.05 -21.36 29.25
CA GLY A 825 -34.70 -21.65 29.75
C GLY A 825 -34.62 -22.26 31.15
N ALA A 826 -33.45 -22.11 31.77
CA ALA A 826 -33.18 -22.53 33.15
C ALA A 826 -34.09 -21.80 34.16
N SER A 827 -34.18 -22.36 35.38
CA SER A 827 -35.02 -21.80 36.44
C SER A 827 -34.62 -20.36 36.74
N VAL A 828 -35.62 -19.50 36.89
CA VAL A 828 -35.42 -18.13 37.38
C VAL A 828 -35.57 -18.03 38.90
N LEU A 829 -36.03 -19.09 39.58
CA LEU A 829 -36.27 -19.13 41.03
C LEU A 829 -35.06 -19.64 41.82
N HIS A 830 -34.30 -20.59 41.26
CA HIS A 830 -33.08 -21.13 41.84
C HIS A 830 -32.04 -21.48 40.76
N CYS A 831 -30.78 -21.63 41.17
CA CYS A 831 -29.73 -22.10 40.28
C CYS A 831 -29.88 -23.60 40.03
N GLY A 832 -29.99 -24.03 38.78
CA GLY A 832 -30.15 -25.45 38.45
C GLY A 832 -28.88 -26.31 38.56
N ALA A 833 -27.74 -25.73 38.95
CA ALA A 833 -26.49 -26.47 39.19
C ALA A 833 -26.16 -26.65 40.67
N CYS A 834 -26.42 -25.64 41.51
CA CYS A 834 -26.10 -25.67 42.95
C CYS A 834 -27.30 -25.42 43.87
N ASP A 835 -28.51 -25.32 43.32
CA ASP A 835 -29.77 -25.07 44.03
C ASP A 835 -29.83 -23.79 44.88
N PHE A 836 -28.93 -22.83 44.62
CA PHE A 836 -28.98 -21.53 45.26
C PHE A 836 -30.30 -20.82 44.93
N LYS A 837 -31.11 -20.52 45.94
CA LYS A 837 -32.41 -19.85 45.77
C LYS A 837 -32.22 -18.35 45.52
N PHE A 838 -32.72 -17.87 44.39
CA PHE A 838 -32.71 -16.44 44.05
C PHE A 838 -33.85 -15.66 44.74
N THR A 839 -34.89 -16.37 45.18
CA THR A 839 -36.03 -15.80 45.93
C THR A 839 -36.58 -16.80 46.95
N ASN A 840 -37.26 -16.25 47.96
CA ASN A 840 -38.00 -17.03 48.98
C ASN A 840 -39.51 -17.07 48.70
N VAL A 841 -39.94 -16.55 47.54
CA VAL A 841 -41.36 -16.54 47.17
C VAL A 841 -41.79 -17.95 46.72
N THR A 842 -42.93 -18.41 47.25
CA THR A 842 -43.43 -19.78 47.04
C THR A 842 -44.77 -19.84 46.31
N LYS A 843 -45.42 -18.70 46.04
CA LYS A 843 -46.71 -18.63 45.33
C LYS A 843 -46.70 -17.54 44.25
N ALA A 844 -47.31 -17.82 43.09
CA ALA A 844 -47.29 -16.91 41.94
C ALA A 844 -47.90 -15.52 42.23
N ASN A 845 -48.95 -15.46 43.05
CA ASN A 845 -49.58 -14.20 43.47
C ASN A 845 -48.68 -13.29 44.32
N GLN A 846 -47.54 -13.77 44.80
CA GLN A 846 -46.55 -13.00 45.54
C GLN A 846 -45.48 -12.34 44.62
N MET A 847 -45.49 -12.61 43.29
CA MET A 847 -44.60 -11.97 42.32
C MET A 847 -45.02 -10.54 41.95
N SER A 848 -44.78 -9.62 42.88
CA SER A 848 -44.83 -8.16 42.64
C SER A 848 -43.57 -7.65 41.92
N GLU A 849 -43.65 -6.47 41.29
CA GLU A 849 -42.50 -5.83 40.61
C GLU A 849 -41.27 -5.70 41.54
N LYS A 850 -41.48 -5.34 42.82
CA LYS A 850 -40.41 -5.28 43.82
C LYS A 850 -39.71 -6.62 44.02
N ASN A 851 -40.47 -7.71 44.05
CA ASN A 851 -39.91 -9.06 44.19
C ASN A 851 -39.20 -9.52 42.92
N VAL A 852 -39.69 -9.12 41.74
CA VAL A 852 -39.00 -9.36 40.45
C VAL A 852 -37.65 -8.63 40.40
N GLN A 853 -37.57 -7.39 40.87
CA GLN A 853 -36.29 -6.65 40.92
C GLN A 853 -35.31 -7.29 41.91
N LYS A 854 -35.78 -7.74 43.09
CA LYS A 854 -34.95 -8.47 44.05
C LYS A 854 -34.44 -9.80 43.45
N LEU A 855 -35.31 -10.52 42.76
CA LEU A 855 -34.94 -11.75 42.04
C LEU A 855 -33.84 -11.49 41.01
N ARG A 856 -33.99 -10.45 40.18
CA ARG A 856 -32.97 -10.04 39.20
C ARG A 856 -31.64 -9.73 39.87
N HIS A 857 -31.66 -9.00 40.99
CA HIS A 857 -30.45 -8.63 41.73
C HIS A 857 -29.71 -9.84 42.30
N GLU A 858 -30.40 -10.72 43.03
CA GLU A 858 -29.78 -11.92 43.63
C GLU A 858 -29.28 -12.89 42.55
N ARG A 859 -30.03 -13.03 41.45
CA ARG A 859 -29.60 -13.82 40.29
C ARG A 859 -28.35 -13.23 39.64
N ALA A 860 -28.31 -11.92 39.40
CA ALA A 860 -27.14 -11.24 38.85
C ALA A 860 -25.91 -11.44 39.73
N LYS A 861 -26.04 -11.21 41.04
CA LYS A 861 -24.97 -11.40 42.02
C LYS A 861 -24.42 -12.82 42.02
N HIS A 862 -25.31 -13.81 41.94
CA HIS A 862 -24.91 -15.22 41.87
C HIS A 862 -24.18 -15.53 40.56
N LEU A 863 -24.71 -15.12 39.40
CA LEU A 863 -24.08 -15.38 38.10
C LEU A 863 -22.72 -14.71 37.97
N ILE A 864 -22.54 -13.51 38.52
CA ILE A 864 -21.24 -12.82 38.60
C ILE A 864 -20.26 -13.65 39.43
N ALA A 865 -20.67 -14.11 40.60
CA ALA A 865 -19.81 -14.93 41.46
C ALA A 865 -19.41 -16.27 40.81
N VAL A 866 -20.34 -16.90 40.08
CA VAL A 866 -20.15 -18.22 39.46
C VAL A 866 -19.33 -18.16 38.18
N PHE A 867 -19.69 -17.28 37.25
CA PHE A 867 -19.15 -17.29 35.89
C PHE A 867 -18.22 -16.13 35.59
N GLY A 868 -18.15 -15.13 36.46
CA GLY A 868 -17.38 -13.93 36.22
C GLY A 868 -15.88 -14.14 36.34
N LEU A 869 -15.15 -13.50 35.43
CA LEU A 869 -13.71 -13.37 35.50
C LEU A 869 -13.38 -12.11 36.31
N ALA A 870 -12.47 -12.25 37.27
CA ALA A 870 -11.98 -11.19 38.13
C ALA A 870 -11.43 -10.04 37.27
N SER A 871 -11.61 -8.80 37.71
CA SER A 871 -11.29 -7.55 36.97
C SER A 871 -12.10 -7.26 35.70
N ARG A 872 -12.85 -8.23 35.17
CA ARG A 872 -13.58 -8.10 33.88
C ARG A 872 -15.09 -8.01 34.03
N PHE A 873 -15.69 -8.75 34.98
CA PHE A 873 -17.16 -8.93 35.06
C PHE A 873 -17.80 -8.52 36.39
N GLU A 874 -17.00 -8.15 37.39
CA GLU A 874 -17.48 -7.78 38.74
C GLU A 874 -18.47 -6.62 38.75
N LYS A 875 -18.38 -5.74 37.73
CA LYS A 875 -19.24 -4.56 37.57
C LYS A 875 -20.49 -4.83 36.73
N SER A 876 -20.72 -6.06 36.28
CA SER A 876 -21.92 -6.39 35.49
C SER A 876 -23.18 -6.10 36.29
N THR A 877 -24.17 -5.46 35.67
CA THR A 877 -25.43 -5.10 36.34
C THR A 877 -26.47 -6.22 36.27
N THR A 878 -26.36 -7.09 35.26
CA THR A 878 -27.32 -8.18 35.03
C THR A 878 -26.73 -9.56 35.29
N GLY A 879 -25.41 -9.68 35.35
CA GLY A 879 -24.71 -10.97 35.44
C GLY A 879 -24.97 -11.89 34.24
N LEU A 880 -25.34 -11.32 33.09
CA LEU A 880 -25.63 -12.03 31.85
C LEU A 880 -24.46 -11.89 30.87
N PRO A 881 -24.31 -12.78 29.88
CA PRO A 881 -23.20 -12.72 28.94
C PRO A 881 -23.18 -11.42 28.09
N GLU A 882 -22.02 -10.78 28.05
CA GLU A 882 -21.76 -9.52 27.34
C GLU A 882 -21.07 -9.75 25.98
N ARG A 883 -21.10 -8.74 25.12
CA ARG A 883 -20.42 -8.75 23.81
C ARG A 883 -19.02 -8.16 23.94
N THR A 884 -18.07 -8.97 24.38
CA THR A 884 -16.68 -8.55 24.57
C THR A 884 -15.72 -9.58 23.98
N SER A 885 -14.57 -9.11 23.51
CA SER A 885 -13.44 -9.94 23.10
C SER A 885 -12.19 -9.38 23.80
N PRO A 886 -11.54 -10.13 24.71
CA PRO A 886 -11.92 -11.47 25.17
C PRO A 886 -13.24 -11.47 25.98
N PRO A 887 -13.87 -12.66 26.16
CA PRO A 887 -15.03 -12.80 27.02
C PRO A 887 -14.72 -12.37 28.47
N THR A 888 -15.70 -11.72 29.11
CA THR A 888 -15.62 -11.33 30.53
C THR A 888 -16.13 -12.43 31.48
N SER A 889 -16.83 -13.44 30.97
CA SER A 889 -17.42 -14.52 31.77
C SER A 889 -17.40 -15.87 31.04
N LEU A 890 -17.46 -16.98 31.78
CA LEU A 890 -17.42 -18.34 31.23
C LEU A 890 -18.74 -18.83 30.60
N HIS A 891 -19.86 -18.16 30.87
CA HIS A 891 -21.17 -18.60 30.41
C HIS A 891 -21.57 -17.94 29.08
N PHE A 892 -22.56 -18.53 28.43
CA PHE A 892 -23.10 -18.14 27.13
C PHE A 892 -24.61 -18.40 27.10
N ASN A 893 -25.32 -17.82 26.14
CA ASN A 893 -26.80 -17.81 26.11
C ASN A 893 -27.42 -19.05 25.43
N LEU A 894 -26.97 -20.26 25.77
CA LEU A 894 -27.37 -21.46 25.04
C LEU A 894 -28.87 -21.73 25.02
N HIS A 895 -29.55 -21.70 26.18
CA HIS A 895 -31.00 -21.93 26.26
C HIS A 895 -31.79 -20.98 25.37
N MET A 896 -31.39 -19.71 25.33
CA MET A 896 -32.06 -18.70 24.52
C MET A 896 -31.82 -18.93 23.03
N SER A 897 -30.61 -19.36 22.63
CA SER A 897 -30.31 -19.71 21.24
C SER A 897 -31.13 -20.91 20.76
N ILE A 898 -31.29 -21.95 21.59
CA ILE A 898 -32.14 -23.11 21.29
C ILE A 898 -33.60 -22.67 21.07
N VAL A 899 -34.15 -21.88 22.00
CA VAL A 899 -35.53 -21.36 21.91
C VAL A 899 -35.74 -20.55 20.64
N ARG A 900 -34.81 -19.64 20.31
CA ARG A 900 -34.91 -18.76 19.14
C ARG A 900 -34.77 -19.50 17.83
N GLU A 901 -33.91 -20.51 17.76
CA GLU A 901 -33.85 -21.35 16.57
C GLU A 901 -35.13 -22.18 16.41
N TRP A 902 -35.64 -22.77 17.49
CA TRP A 902 -36.89 -23.52 17.46
C TRP A 902 -38.07 -22.65 17.01
N GLU A 903 -38.20 -21.43 17.56
CA GLU A 903 -39.24 -20.46 17.18
C GLU A 903 -39.19 -20.13 15.67
N GLY A 904 -37.99 -20.09 15.08
CA GLY A 904 -37.79 -19.78 13.67
C GLY A 904 -38.13 -20.90 12.69
N LEU A 905 -38.30 -22.14 13.15
CA LEU A 905 -38.64 -23.29 12.29
C LEU A 905 -40.15 -23.39 12.04
N SER A 906 -40.52 -23.92 10.87
CA SER A 906 -41.90 -24.36 10.60
C SER A 906 -42.25 -25.61 11.40
N THR A 907 -43.54 -25.90 11.54
CA THR A 907 -44.03 -27.09 12.26
C THR A 907 -43.48 -28.39 11.68
N GLU A 908 -43.36 -28.48 10.34
CA GLU A 908 -42.82 -29.66 9.66
C GLU A 908 -41.34 -29.88 10.03
N LEU A 909 -40.53 -28.83 10.00
CA LEU A 909 -39.12 -28.91 10.36
C LEU A 909 -38.93 -29.20 11.85
N ARG A 910 -39.77 -28.63 12.73
CA ARG A 910 -39.76 -28.96 14.17
C ARG A 910 -40.06 -30.43 14.42
N LYS A 911 -40.99 -31.00 13.65
CA LYS A 911 -41.30 -32.45 13.71
C LYS A 911 -40.08 -33.26 13.31
N GLU A 912 -39.44 -32.93 12.18
CA GLU A 912 -38.22 -33.60 11.73
C GLU A 912 -37.10 -33.54 12.78
N VAL A 913 -36.85 -32.38 13.40
CA VAL A 913 -35.84 -32.23 14.48
C VAL A 913 -36.09 -33.16 15.67
N VAL A 914 -37.34 -33.51 15.95
CA VAL A 914 -37.69 -34.41 17.06
C VAL A 914 -37.60 -35.88 16.64
N THR A 915 -37.95 -36.20 15.39
CA THR A 915 -38.12 -37.59 14.94
C THR A 915 -36.94 -38.15 14.14
N ASP A 916 -36.09 -37.29 13.56
CA ASP A 916 -34.98 -37.65 12.69
C ASP A 916 -33.64 -37.15 13.27
N GLU A 917 -32.67 -38.06 13.41
CA GLU A 917 -31.37 -37.72 14.01
C GLU A 917 -30.55 -36.75 13.14
N ARG A 918 -30.68 -36.81 11.82
CA ARG A 918 -29.94 -35.89 10.93
C ARG A 918 -30.48 -34.47 11.03
N ALA A 919 -31.80 -34.31 11.01
CA ALA A 919 -32.45 -33.01 11.23
C ALA A 919 -32.12 -32.43 12.61
N LYS A 920 -32.02 -33.30 13.63
CA LYS A 920 -31.58 -32.91 14.98
C LYS A 920 -30.14 -32.39 14.99
N GLU A 921 -29.21 -33.05 14.30
CA GLU A 921 -27.83 -32.59 14.16
C GLU A 921 -27.73 -31.28 13.36
N ASP A 922 -28.50 -31.12 12.29
CA ASP A 922 -28.57 -29.86 11.53
C ASP A 922 -29.08 -28.71 12.41
N PHE A 923 -30.05 -28.99 13.29
CA PHE A 923 -30.54 -28.02 14.29
C PHE A 923 -29.46 -27.65 15.32
N VAL A 924 -28.68 -28.61 15.81
CA VAL A 924 -27.53 -28.34 16.70
C VAL A 924 -26.54 -27.39 16.03
N GLY A 925 -26.21 -27.65 14.76
CA GLY A 925 -25.36 -26.78 13.95
C GLY A 925 -25.93 -25.36 13.78
N ALA A 926 -27.24 -25.24 13.56
CA ALA A 926 -27.92 -23.95 13.47
C ALA A 926 -27.85 -23.16 14.80
N VAL A 927 -28.10 -23.83 15.95
CA VAL A 927 -27.98 -23.22 17.29
C VAL A 927 -26.58 -22.67 17.54
N ARG A 928 -25.53 -23.44 17.22
CA ARG A 928 -24.14 -22.97 17.33
C ARG A 928 -23.91 -21.73 16.47
N LYS A 929 -24.38 -21.74 15.21
CA LYS A 929 -24.22 -20.62 14.28
C LYS A 929 -24.88 -19.34 14.81
N ARG A 930 -26.09 -19.43 15.38
CA ARG A 930 -26.75 -18.28 16.05
C ARG A 930 -26.01 -17.83 17.28
N LEU A 931 -25.53 -18.75 18.11
CA LEU A 931 -24.78 -18.38 19.30
C LEU A 931 -23.53 -17.55 18.96
N CYS A 932 -22.81 -17.96 17.92
CA CYS A 932 -21.65 -17.23 17.42
C CYS A 932 -22.03 -15.86 16.82
N SER A 933 -23.11 -15.78 16.03
CA SER A 933 -23.56 -14.52 15.41
C SER A 933 -24.07 -13.50 16.44
N GLU A 934 -24.63 -13.97 17.56
CA GLU A 934 -25.05 -13.10 18.66
C GLU A 934 -23.86 -12.52 19.45
N GLY A 935 -22.72 -13.21 19.47
CA GLY A 935 -21.45 -12.69 20.00
C GLY A 935 -21.41 -12.52 21.53
N ARG A 936 -22.27 -13.20 22.29
CA ARG A 936 -22.46 -12.97 23.74
C ARG A 936 -21.88 -14.10 24.60
N GLY A 937 -20.89 -13.79 25.42
CA GLY A 937 -20.28 -14.75 26.35
C GLY A 937 -19.15 -15.58 25.76
N ASN A 938 -18.87 -16.73 26.39
CA ASN A 938 -17.80 -17.64 25.97
C ASN A 938 -18.19 -18.51 24.75
N ILE A 939 -18.42 -17.87 23.61
CA ILE A 939 -18.80 -18.52 22.35
C ILE A 939 -17.68 -19.36 21.71
N HIS A 940 -16.47 -19.30 22.29
CA HIS A 940 -15.30 -20.02 21.82
C HIS A 940 -15.22 -21.45 22.35
N GLN A 941 -16.06 -21.83 23.31
CA GLN A 941 -16.00 -23.15 23.97
C GLN A 941 -16.09 -24.34 23.00
N ASP A 942 -15.34 -25.41 23.26
CA ASP A 942 -15.32 -26.62 22.41
C ASP A 942 -16.66 -27.38 22.43
N ASP A 943 -17.24 -27.52 23.61
CA ASP A 943 -18.39 -28.39 23.89
C ASP A 943 -19.77 -27.84 23.46
N LEU A 944 -19.86 -26.74 22.69
CA LEU A 944 -21.16 -26.11 22.37
C LEU A 944 -22.18 -27.08 21.76
N ASP A 945 -21.77 -27.92 20.82
CA ASP A 945 -22.67 -28.90 20.19
C ASP A 945 -23.09 -29.99 21.19
N LYS A 946 -22.15 -30.46 22.02
CA LYS A 946 -22.39 -31.48 23.04
C LYS A 946 -23.37 -30.96 24.10
N ASP A 947 -23.18 -29.73 24.56
CA ASP A 947 -24.07 -29.08 25.52
C ASP A 947 -25.46 -28.84 24.91
N THR A 948 -25.52 -28.50 23.62
CA THR A 948 -26.80 -28.36 22.90
C THR A 948 -27.54 -29.69 22.88
N ARG A 949 -26.88 -30.79 22.45
CA ARG A 949 -27.47 -32.14 22.43
C ARG A 949 -27.97 -32.57 23.80
N ALA A 950 -27.18 -32.35 24.85
CA ALA A 950 -27.54 -32.70 26.22
C ALA A 950 -28.78 -31.94 26.73
N LEU A 951 -29.05 -30.73 26.21
CA LEU A 951 -30.22 -29.93 26.61
C LEU A 951 -31.51 -30.30 25.87
N LEU A 952 -31.44 -30.79 24.63
CA LEU A 952 -32.62 -31.05 23.80
C LEU A 952 -33.67 -31.95 24.48
N PRO A 953 -33.32 -33.06 25.16
CA PRO A 953 -34.32 -33.88 25.85
C PRO A 953 -35.07 -33.10 26.94
N SER A 954 -34.36 -32.28 27.71
CA SER A 954 -35.00 -31.44 28.74
C SER A 954 -35.87 -30.35 28.13
N PHE A 955 -35.47 -29.82 26.97
CA PHE A 955 -36.22 -28.83 26.22
C PHE A 955 -37.54 -29.41 25.71
N PHE A 956 -37.52 -30.54 25.00
CA PHE A 956 -38.75 -31.17 24.50
C PHE A 956 -39.70 -31.57 25.64
N ARG A 957 -39.15 -32.09 26.74
CA ARG A 957 -39.95 -32.41 27.93
C ARG A 957 -40.65 -31.18 28.51
N ILE A 958 -39.98 -30.03 28.57
CA ILE A 958 -40.60 -28.82 29.12
C ILE A 958 -41.66 -28.22 28.20
N LEU A 959 -41.48 -28.32 26.88
CA LEU A 959 -42.50 -27.90 25.91
C LEU A 959 -43.77 -28.75 26.03
N LYS A 960 -43.61 -30.08 26.13
CA LYS A 960 -44.73 -31.01 26.36
C LYS A 960 -45.49 -30.66 27.62
N ARG A 961 -44.78 -30.46 28.73
CA ARG A 961 -45.39 -30.09 30.01
C ARG A 961 -46.09 -28.72 29.95
N ALA A 962 -45.58 -27.79 29.18
CA ALA A 962 -46.24 -26.50 28.97
C ALA A 962 -47.55 -26.64 28.17
N LEU A 963 -47.60 -27.49 27.12
CA LEU A 963 -48.85 -27.82 26.42
C LEU A 963 -49.88 -28.46 27.35
N GLU A 964 -49.45 -29.41 28.19
CA GLU A 964 -50.31 -30.06 29.17
C GLU A 964 -50.87 -29.07 30.19
N GLY A 965 -50.04 -28.14 30.67
CA GLY A 965 -50.42 -27.06 31.59
C GLY A 965 -51.40 -26.04 30.98
N GLU A 966 -51.35 -25.85 29.66
CA GLU A 966 -52.31 -25.04 28.90
C GLU A 966 -53.60 -25.81 28.51
N GLY A 967 -53.73 -27.07 28.92
CA GLY A 967 -54.87 -27.92 28.59
C GLY A 967 -54.87 -28.50 27.17
N LYS A 968 -53.74 -28.40 26.45
CA LYS A 968 -53.55 -28.86 25.06
C LYS A 968 -52.86 -30.22 24.99
N LYS A 969 -53.40 -31.23 25.70
CA LYS A 969 -52.77 -32.55 25.86
C LYS A 969 -52.63 -33.38 24.57
N GLU A 970 -53.45 -33.08 23.57
CA GLU A 970 -53.45 -33.77 22.26
C GLU A 970 -52.45 -33.17 21.26
N MET A 971 -51.79 -32.05 21.62
CA MET A 971 -50.79 -31.40 20.77
C MET A 971 -49.40 -31.96 21.06
N GLU A 972 -48.59 -32.06 20.01
CA GLU A 972 -47.23 -32.58 20.12
C GLU A 972 -46.22 -31.44 20.29
N VAL A 973 -44.99 -31.78 20.70
CA VAL A 973 -43.97 -30.76 21.05
C VAL A 973 -43.65 -29.80 19.90
N TRP A 974 -43.78 -30.24 18.64
CA TRP A 974 -43.57 -29.41 17.44
C TRP A 974 -44.68 -28.38 17.20
N ASP A 975 -45.86 -28.56 17.81
CA ASP A 975 -46.98 -27.63 17.75
C ASP A 975 -46.89 -26.51 18.80
N PHE A 976 -45.84 -26.52 19.65
CA PHE A 976 -45.65 -25.50 20.67
C PHE A 976 -45.30 -24.14 20.07
N GLU A 977 -46.10 -23.12 20.38
CA GLU A 977 -45.87 -21.72 19.97
C GLU A 977 -45.44 -20.87 21.16
N PHE A 978 -44.38 -20.07 20.99
CA PHE A 978 -43.89 -19.18 22.02
C PHE A 978 -44.70 -17.87 22.07
N ASP A 979 -45.24 -17.55 23.24
CA ASP A 979 -45.79 -16.24 23.54
C ASP A 979 -44.68 -15.29 23.99
N ARG A 980 -44.39 -14.27 23.17
CA ARG A 980 -43.31 -13.31 23.41
C ARG A 980 -43.53 -12.45 24.66
N ASP A 981 -44.80 -12.25 25.06
CA ASP A 981 -45.14 -11.46 26.24
C ASP A 981 -44.86 -12.22 27.54
N LYS A 982 -44.78 -13.56 27.47
CA LYS A 982 -44.45 -14.45 28.61
C LYS A 982 -42.96 -14.71 28.81
N GLY A 983 -42.08 -14.09 28.00
CA GLY A 983 -40.63 -14.29 28.06
C GLY A 983 -39.90 -13.52 29.18
N GLY A 984 -40.59 -12.67 29.93
CA GLY A 984 -40.00 -11.86 31.01
C GLY A 984 -39.66 -12.66 32.28
N VAL A 985 -38.64 -12.24 33.02
CA VAL A 985 -38.22 -12.90 34.29
C VAL A 985 -39.38 -13.06 35.28
N GLY A 986 -40.29 -12.08 35.37
CA GLY A 986 -41.46 -12.15 36.24
C GLY A 986 -42.48 -13.21 35.79
N GLU A 987 -42.75 -13.29 34.49
CA GLU A 987 -43.68 -14.29 33.94
C GLU A 987 -43.11 -15.71 34.03
N LYS A 988 -41.82 -15.90 33.74
CA LYS A 988 -41.13 -17.19 33.96
C LYS A 988 -41.24 -17.64 35.42
N ALA A 989 -41.06 -16.72 36.37
CA ALA A 989 -41.18 -17.02 37.79
C ALA A 989 -42.60 -17.41 38.18
N ARG A 990 -43.63 -16.72 37.67
CA ARG A 990 -45.04 -17.08 37.93
C ARG A 990 -45.38 -18.45 37.33
N TRP A 991 -44.95 -18.70 36.11
CA TRP A 991 -45.16 -19.98 35.43
C TRP A 991 -44.54 -21.14 36.22
N GLU A 992 -43.31 -21.01 36.68
CA GLU A 992 -42.65 -22.05 37.50
C GLU A 992 -43.40 -22.31 38.83
N LEU A 993 -43.91 -21.25 39.47
CA LEU A 993 -44.69 -21.35 40.70
C LEU A 993 -46.08 -21.98 40.48
N GLU A 994 -46.74 -21.68 39.36
CA GLU A 994 -48.06 -22.23 38.98
C GLU A 994 -47.99 -23.71 38.60
N MET A 995 -46.93 -24.11 37.90
CA MET A 995 -46.69 -25.48 37.46
C MET A 995 -46.12 -26.39 38.55
N GLY A 996 -46.01 -25.90 39.79
CA GLY A 996 -45.51 -26.66 40.95
C GLY A 996 -44.02 -27.00 40.87
N MET A 997 -43.22 -26.19 40.17
CA MET A 997 -41.78 -26.40 39.99
C MET A 997 -40.92 -25.71 41.07
N ALA A 998 -41.56 -25.14 42.10
CA ALA A 998 -40.91 -24.33 43.14
C ALA A 998 -40.03 -25.14 44.12
N ASP A 999 -40.36 -26.43 44.29
CA ASP A 999 -39.57 -27.37 45.06
C ASP A 999 -38.79 -28.23 44.07
N GLY A 1000 -37.47 -27.99 44.00
CA GLY A 1000 -36.58 -28.73 43.12
C GLY A 1000 -36.90 -30.21 43.14
N VAL A 1001 -37.29 -30.75 41.99
CA VAL A 1001 -37.44 -32.18 41.80
C VAL A 1001 -36.07 -32.78 42.09
N LYS A 1002 -35.93 -33.39 43.27
CA LYS A 1002 -34.87 -34.37 43.51
C LYS A 1002 -35.01 -35.38 42.37
N VAL A 1003 -34.00 -35.47 41.53
CA VAL A 1003 -33.75 -36.71 40.80
C VAL A 1003 -33.59 -37.76 41.89
N GLY A 1004 -34.64 -38.57 42.09
CA GLY A 1004 -34.60 -39.67 43.02
C GLY A 1004 -33.52 -40.63 42.55
N ASP A 1005 -32.72 -41.09 43.51
CA ASP A 1005 -31.77 -42.18 43.33
C ASP A 1005 -32.41 -43.35 42.57
N GLY A 1006 -31.76 -43.82 41.51
CA GLY A 1006 -31.86 -45.23 41.11
C GLY A 1006 -32.63 -45.61 39.86
N GLU A 1007 -32.68 -44.78 38.80
CA GLU A 1007 -32.82 -45.34 37.45
C GLU A 1007 -31.62 -44.92 36.62
N ALA A 1008 -30.77 -45.92 36.37
CA ALA A 1008 -29.69 -45.84 35.42
C ALA A 1008 -30.24 -45.36 34.06
N LEU A 1009 -29.37 -44.69 33.33
CA LEU A 1009 -29.38 -44.68 31.87
C LEU A 1009 -29.36 -46.14 31.38
N GLU A 1010 -30.49 -46.85 31.42
CA GLU A 1010 -30.68 -48.06 30.65
C GLU A 1010 -30.82 -47.65 29.19
N GLU A 1011 -29.73 -47.93 28.46
CA GLU A 1011 -29.75 -48.50 27.11
C GLU A 1011 -31.01 -48.20 26.29
N TRP A 1012 -30.97 -47.09 25.56
CA TRP A 1012 -31.61 -47.07 24.26
C TRP A 1012 -30.57 -47.58 23.27
N GLU A 1013 -30.67 -48.87 23.00
CA GLU A 1013 -29.87 -49.61 22.02
C GLU A 1013 -29.92 -48.96 20.64
N PHE A 1014 -28.78 -49.06 19.96
CA PHE A 1014 -28.51 -48.70 18.58
C PHE A 1014 -29.55 -49.24 17.58
N ALA A 1015 -29.99 -48.37 16.68
CA ALA A 1015 -30.25 -48.68 15.27
C ALA A 1015 -29.86 -47.48 14.41
#